data_AF-K3X8T5-F1
#
_entry.id   AF-K3X8T5-F1
#
_cell.length_a   1.000
_cell.length_b   1.000
_cell.length_c   1.000
_cell.angle_alpha   90.00
_cell.angle_beta   90.00
_cell.angle_gamma   90.00
#
_symmetry.space_group_name_H-M   'P 1'
#
loop_
_entity.id
_entity.type
_entity.pdbx_description
1 polymer ?
#
loop_
_entity_poly.entity_id
_entity_poly.type
_entity_poly.pdbx_seq_one_letter_code
_entity_poly.pdbx_strand_id
1 'polypeptide(L)'
;MQSNEMNNMMLTVEAAWLCAAELDAEREEMERLEVLARRRRREIRSKYELESTSTQLDAELKRFQLDWRKKAAREDQARALQALPGASTHSLESRNQLASPPPPSIGAAAKAERETKALQKQKQVASIYARENMRLAALMRDKTLPERVKKKKRRPRIVDDLLTLEKRYAVSALRLQQWWRSHLRRTFWKTYFVQVKACIQIQRVARGTLCREWLKRWHINRTYRVTRIQAAFRGHYMRKVIESWKKWEHVNIAKIQAIIRGHFGRRYFKRKKQCVAALHIQMLWRGYASRKQSDLLWLAHKAVNLQRLIRGVLSRKSTQRRLVRYKAAAVQIQRIFRGMQARMVISKILWDRETKNRQEWMRVLEVEEEWYRVQLDKLQRRLERLQLYQEVCELEEQYFRQHERISDMESIYLDMQTQRLRVSPRAIEQGWVEEMEEKMKIQRAKITEMKLDTIFKVGLAFKQKEIQLLDYRSRIQNLEEKRQQFEIWREEEFLDYWEPAASILQRECHFQHKHKLIEKKKCIADQRRRWRIQRYHTSGKPDTRWRFSRWSNEVLEEAKKREVFCVANADLLAIIQSKWRKQLEGAGRPRSDDMDTTLREVNDLANQVSLVATEAQIEQTKAIFDPVFADIERSAIMREKC
;
A
#
# COMPACT_ATOMS: atom_id res chain seq x y z
N MET A 1 29.99 12.33 55.00
CA MET A 1 29.27 11.63 53.91
C MET A 1 28.94 12.49 52.68
N GLN A 2 28.95 13.84 52.75
CA GLN A 2 28.60 14.69 51.60
C GLN A 2 29.71 14.89 50.54
N SER A 3 30.97 14.55 50.83
CA SER A 3 32.08 14.73 49.89
C SER A 3 32.16 13.64 48.81
N ASN A 4 31.72 12.42 49.11
CA ASN A 4 31.79 11.30 48.16
C ASN A 4 30.69 11.35 47.09
N GLU A 5 29.51 11.90 47.42
CA GLU A 5 28.42 12.05 46.44
C GLU A 5 28.73 13.12 45.39
N MET A 6 29.39 14.21 45.81
CA MET A 6 29.80 15.28 44.89
C MET A 6 30.93 14.83 43.96
N ASN A 7 31.88 14.03 44.46
CA ASN A 7 32.91 13.42 43.62
C ASN A 7 32.32 12.38 42.65
N ASN A 8 31.32 11.59 43.07
CA ASN A 8 30.65 10.66 42.16
C ASN A 8 29.83 11.38 41.08
N MET A 9 29.20 12.53 41.39
CA MET A 9 28.53 13.34 40.36
C MET A 9 29.52 14.03 39.41
N MET A 10 30.68 14.46 39.89
CA MET A 10 31.72 15.01 39.02
C MET A 10 32.27 13.94 38.07
N LEU A 11 32.52 12.73 38.57
CA LEU A 11 32.98 11.61 37.76
C LEU A 11 31.95 11.17 36.72
N THR A 12 30.65 11.25 37.01
CA THR A 12 29.61 10.93 36.02
C THR A 12 29.47 12.01 34.95
N VAL A 13 29.70 13.28 35.28
CA VAL A 13 29.72 14.37 34.30
C VAL A 13 30.96 14.30 33.40
N GLU A 14 32.14 13.99 33.96
CA GLU A 14 33.36 13.79 33.18
C GLU A 14 33.25 12.55 32.27
N ALA A 15 32.68 11.45 32.76
CA ALA A 15 32.40 10.27 31.94
C ALA A 15 31.41 10.57 30.81
N ALA A 16 30.35 11.35 31.08
CA ALA A 16 29.39 11.76 30.05
C ALA A 16 30.03 12.67 28.99
N TRP A 17 30.96 13.53 29.38
CA TRP A 17 31.72 14.37 28.46
C TRP A 17 32.69 13.57 27.59
N LEU A 18 33.37 12.56 28.15
CA LEU A 18 34.24 11.67 27.39
C LEU A 18 33.44 10.85 26.36
N CYS A 19 32.29 10.31 26.74
CA CYS A 19 31.42 9.60 25.79
C CYS A 19 30.86 10.50 24.69
N ALA A 20 30.57 11.78 24.99
CA ALA A 20 30.15 12.74 23.96
C ALA A 20 31.29 13.06 22.98
N ALA A 21 32.52 13.23 23.50
CA ALA A 21 33.70 13.47 22.68
C ALA A 21 34.06 12.27 21.79
N GLU A 22 33.91 11.04 22.29
CA GLU A 22 34.10 9.82 21.51
C GLU A 22 33.08 9.70 20.37
N LEU A 23 31.80 10.02 20.62
CA LEU A 23 30.76 10.02 19.59
C LEU A 23 30.98 11.08 18.49
N ASP A 24 31.51 12.25 18.87
CA ASP A 24 31.86 13.28 17.88
C ASP A 24 33.11 12.88 17.06
N ALA A 25 34.09 12.22 17.68
CA ALA A 25 35.25 11.67 16.98
C ALA A 25 34.84 10.58 15.98
N GLU A 26 33.92 9.68 16.35
CA GLU A 26 33.38 8.65 15.45
C GLU A 26 32.61 9.27 14.27
N ARG A 27 31.86 10.35 14.49
CA ARG A 27 31.19 11.09 13.39
C ARG A 27 32.19 11.70 12.44
N GLU A 28 33.22 12.36 12.95
CA GLU A 28 34.26 12.94 12.11
C GLU A 28 34.98 11.86 11.29
N GLU A 29 35.23 10.68 11.87
CA GLU A 29 35.86 9.57 11.17
C GLU A 29 34.96 8.99 10.07
N MET A 30 33.66 8.85 10.35
CA MET A 30 32.66 8.45 9.35
C MET A 30 32.55 9.46 8.19
N GLU A 31 32.57 10.76 8.48
CA GLU A 31 32.58 11.81 7.45
C GLU A 31 33.87 11.77 6.61
N ARG A 32 35.04 11.55 7.25
CA ARG A 32 36.32 11.35 6.54
C ARG A 32 36.27 10.13 5.63
N LEU A 33 35.73 9.00 6.10
CA LEU A 33 35.56 7.79 5.30
C LEU A 33 34.59 8.01 4.12
N GLU A 34 33.50 8.73 4.31
CA GLU A 34 32.58 9.10 3.23
C GLU A 34 33.26 9.98 2.18
N VAL A 35 34.05 10.98 2.60
CA VAL A 35 34.79 11.86 1.68
C VAL A 35 35.83 11.05 0.89
N LEU A 36 36.55 10.13 1.53
CA LEU A 36 37.48 9.22 0.87
C LEU A 36 36.77 8.26 -0.09
N ALA A 37 35.60 7.74 0.28
CA ALA A 37 34.79 6.89 -0.59
C ALA A 37 34.27 7.66 -1.81
N ARG A 38 33.84 8.92 -1.64
CA ARG A 38 33.43 9.81 -2.75
C ARG A 38 34.61 10.10 -3.67
N ARG A 39 35.81 10.29 -3.12
CA ARG A 39 37.04 10.51 -3.91
C ARG A 39 37.42 9.26 -4.70
N ARG A 40 37.44 8.07 -4.07
CA ARG A 40 37.66 6.79 -4.75
C ARG A 40 36.63 6.54 -5.85
N ARG A 41 35.34 6.81 -5.60
CA ARG A 41 34.30 6.70 -6.64
C ARG A 41 34.58 7.63 -7.81
N ARG A 42 35.02 8.87 -7.60
CA ARG A 42 35.38 9.80 -8.69
C ARG A 42 36.61 9.34 -9.47
N GLU A 43 37.65 8.86 -8.79
CA GLU A 43 38.89 8.38 -9.43
C GLU A 43 38.72 7.05 -10.17
N ILE A 44 37.87 6.14 -9.68
CA ILE A 44 37.52 4.89 -10.37
C ILE A 44 36.63 5.19 -11.57
N ARG A 45 35.67 6.11 -11.42
CA ARG A 45 34.76 6.52 -12.49
C ARG A 45 35.51 7.18 -13.66
N SER A 46 36.56 7.97 -13.40
CA SER A 46 37.36 8.57 -14.47
C SER A 46 38.36 7.61 -15.13
N LYS A 47 38.71 6.49 -14.49
CA LYS A 47 39.69 5.52 -15.04
C LYS A 47 39.06 4.31 -15.74
N TYR A 48 37.81 3.95 -15.42
CA TYR A 48 37.22 2.68 -15.90
C TYR A 48 35.83 2.80 -16.55
N GLU A 49 35.19 3.97 -16.56
CA GLU A 49 34.07 4.19 -17.48
C GLU A 49 34.65 4.51 -18.86
N LEU A 50 34.82 3.48 -19.70
CA LEU A 50 34.80 3.66 -21.15
C LEU A 50 33.50 4.42 -21.46
N GLU A 51 33.63 5.70 -21.81
CA GLU A 51 32.51 6.56 -22.18
C GLU A 51 31.62 5.78 -23.14
N SER A 52 30.36 5.57 -22.74
CA SER A 52 29.37 4.96 -23.62
C SER A 52 29.41 5.67 -24.96
N THR A 53 29.43 4.95 -26.07
CA THR A 53 29.39 5.53 -27.42
C THR A 53 28.24 6.55 -27.58
N SER A 54 27.18 6.41 -26.78
CA SER A 54 26.09 7.40 -26.67
C SER A 54 26.53 8.75 -26.08
N THR A 55 27.39 8.79 -25.08
CA THR A 55 27.87 10.05 -24.47
C THR A 55 28.88 10.76 -25.35
N GLN A 56 29.66 10.01 -26.15
CA GLN A 56 30.53 10.58 -27.18
C GLN A 56 29.72 11.19 -28.32
N LEU A 57 28.69 10.49 -28.80
CA LEU A 57 27.75 11.02 -29.80
C LEU A 57 27.04 12.29 -29.30
N ASP A 58 26.60 12.34 -28.04
CA ASP A 58 25.97 13.53 -27.46
C ASP A 58 26.96 14.71 -27.32
N ALA A 59 28.22 14.42 -27.00
CA ALA A 59 29.27 15.44 -26.95
C ALA A 59 29.61 15.97 -28.36
N GLU A 60 29.66 15.10 -29.36
CA GLU A 60 29.82 15.48 -30.77
C GLU A 60 28.63 16.29 -31.28
N LEU A 61 27.40 15.88 -30.97
CA LEU A 61 26.19 16.61 -31.34
C LEU A 61 26.18 18.02 -30.74
N LYS A 62 26.61 18.18 -29.49
CA LYS A 62 26.78 19.49 -28.85
C LYS A 62 27.87 20.33 -29.51
N ARG A 63 28.98 19.73 -29.93
CA ARG A 63 30.04 20.41 -30.69
C ARG A 63 29.52 20.86 -32.06
N PHE A 64 28.81 20.00 -32.79
CA PHE A 64 28.16 20.34 -34.05
C PHE A 64 27.16 21.48 -33.89
N GLN A 65 26.33 21.46 -32.84
CA GLN A 65 25.38 22.55 -32.56
C GLN A 65 26.08 23.88 -32.26
N LEU A 66 27.20 23.86 -31.53
CA LEU A 66 28.00 25.05 -31.25
C LEU A 66 28.67 25.60 -32.51
N ASP A 67 29.21 24.74 -33.37
CA ASP A 67 29.83 25.15 -34.62
C ASP A 67 28.80 25.66 -35.63
N TRP A 68 27.60 25.07 -35.66
CA TRP A 68 26.47 25.58 -36.44
C TRP A 68 26.04 26.97 -35.98
N ARG A 69 25.97 27.21 -34.67
CA ARG A 69 25.70 28.54 -34.11
C ARG A 69 26.79 29.56 -34.43
N LYS A 70 28.07 29.15 -34.39
CA LYS A 70 29.19 30.02 -34.81
C LYS A 70 29.13 30.33 -36.30
N LYS A 71 28.75 29.36 -37.14
CA LYS A 71 28.58 29.56 -38.58
C LYS A 71 27.42 30.50 -38.89
N ALA A 72 26.27 30.32 -38.23
CA ALA A 72 25.12 31.24 -38.34
C ALA A 72 25.49 32.67 -37.89
N ALA A 73 26.22 32.81 -36.77
CA ALA A 73 26.67 34.13 -36.31
C ALA A 73 27.66 34.80 -37.29
N ARG A 74 28.51 34.03 -37.98
CA ARG A 74 29.39 34.55 -39.05
C ARG A 74 28.61 34.97 -40.29
N GLU A 75 27.58 34.21 -40.67
CA GLU A 75 26.69 34.56 -41.79
C GLU A 75 25.86 35.81 -41.48
N ASP A 76 25.38 35.97 -40.25
CA ASP A 76 24.68 37.19 -39.82
C ASP A 76 25.61 38.40 -39.77
N GLN A 77 26.87 38.23 -39.36
CA GLN A 77 27.90 39.27 -39.47
C GLN A 77 28.23 39.60 -40.93
N ALA A 78 28.29 38.61 -41.83
CA ALA A 78 28.50 38.83 -43.26
C ALA A 78 27.32 39.57 -43.92
N ARG A 79 26.08 39.25 -43.54
CA ARG A 79 24.87 39.97 -43.97
C ARG A 79 24.83 41.39 -43.42
N ALA A 80 25.25 41.60 -42.17
CA ALA A 80 25.34 42.94 -41.58
C ALA A 80 26.40 43.81 -42.28
N LEU A 81 27.48 43.21 -42.79
CA LEU A 81 28.50 43.92 -43.60
C LEU A 81 28.04 44.18 -45.04
N GLN A 82 27.14 43.35 -45.61
CA GLN A 82 26.51 43.59 -46.92
C GLN A 82 25.34 44.59 -46.85
N ALA A 83 24.76 44.84 -45.67
CA ALA A 83 23.66 45.79 -45.46
C ALA A 83 24.12 47.24 -45.17
N LEU A 84 25.41 47.55 -45.35
CA LEU A 84 25.90 48.93 -45.38
C LEU A 84 25.61 49.53 -46.77
N PRO A 85 24.87 50.67 -46.88
CA PRO A 85 24.53 51.24 -48.17
C PRO A 85 25.79 51.79 -48.85
N GLY A 86 26.20 51.13 -49.93
CA GLY A 86 27.12 51.69 -50.92
C GLY A 86 26.48 52.90 -51.58
N ALA A 87 26.98 54.08 -51.23
CA ALA A 87 26.71 55.31 -51.95
C ALA A 87 27.63 55.37 -53.18
N SER A 88 27.07 55.12 -54.36
CA SER A 88 27.64 55.55 -55.63
C SER A 88 26.50 55.84 -56.60
N THR A 89 26.29 57.12 -56.89
CA THR A 89 26.47 57.75 -58.22
C THR A 89 25.38 57.47 -59.25
N HIS A 90 24.91 58.58 -59.82
CA HIS A 90 24.27 58.79 -61.12
C HIS A 90 22.72 58.92 -61.23
N SER A 91 22.39 60.15 -61.62
CA SER A 91 21.44 60.60 -62.65
C SER A 91 19.93 60.39 -62.46
N LEU A 92 19.23 61.53 -62.37
CA LEU A 92 18.19 62.01 -63.30
C LEU A 92 17.46 63.14 -62.58
N GLU A 93 17.76 64.40 -62.89
CA GLU A 93 17.07 65.18 -63.93
C GLU A 93 15.57 65.36 -63.68
N SER A 94 15.22 66.65 -63.63
CA SER A 94 13.95 67.25 -64.06
C SER A 94 12.96 67.72 -62.98
N ARG A 95 12.92 69.07 -62.93
CA ARG A 95 11.82 69.99 -62.63
C ARG A 95 11.53 70.28 -61.15
N ASN A 96 12.02 71.43 -60.66
CA ASN A 96 11.42 72.77 -60.79
C ASN A 96 10.19 72.94 -59.87
N GLN A 97 10.31 73.67 -58.77
CA GLN A 97 10.06 75.13 -58.77
C GLN A 97 10.06 75.74 -57.36
N LEU A 98 10.63 76.95 -57.29
CA LEU A 98 10.29 78.09 -56.42
C LEU A 98 10.87 78.22 -54.99
N ALA A 99 11.54 79.36 -54.81
CA ALA A 99 11.83 80.14 -53.60
C ALA A 99 13.14 79.88 -52.81
N SER A 100 14.21 80.53 -53.29
CA SER A 100 15.34 81.12 -52.55
C SER A 100 14.92 82.19 -51.50
N PRO A 101 15.78 82.87 -50.70
CA PRO A 101 17.27 82.92 -50.58
C PRO A 101 17.76 83.04 -49.08
N PRO A 102 18.97 83.57 -48.72
CA PRO A 102 20.33 83.00 -48.80
C PRO A 102 21.15 83.06 -47.46
N PRO A 103 22.36 82.46 -47.40
CA PRO A 103 23.22 82.40 -46.20
C PRO A 103 24.30 83.51 -46.12
N PRO A 104 24.77 83.91 -44.91
CA PRO A 104 25.84 84.89 -44.76
C PRO A 104 27.26 84.30 -44.83
N SER A 105 27.92 84.60 -45.95
CA SER A 105 29.26 85.18 -46.11
C SER A 105 30.40 84.79 -45.15
N ILE A 106 31.31 83.96 -45.68
CA ILE A 106 32.73 83.90 -45.30
C ILE A 106 33.42 85.15 -45.86
N GLY A 107 33.90 86.04 -44.99
CA GLY A 107 34.49 87.31 -45.40
C GLY A 107 35.22 88.02 -44.26
N ALA A 108 36.32 87.43 -43.76
CA ALA A 108 37.14 88.04 -42.71
C ALA A 108 38.66 88.03 -42.96
N ALA A 109 39.13 87.52 -44.11
CA ALA A 109 40.57 87.44 -44.42
C ALA A 109 41.09 88.51 -45.40
N ALA A 110 40.21 89.31 -46.04
CA ALA A 110 40.60 90.27 -47.10
C ALA A 110 40.75 91.73 -46.63
N LYS A 111 40.67 92.02 -45.33
CA LYS A 111 40.68 93.39 -44.78
C LYS A 111 42.04 93.86 -44.22
N ALA A 112 42.98 92.95 -44.01
CA ALA A 112 44.32 93.28 -43.48
C ALA A 112 45.34 93.72 -44.56
N GLU A 113 45.14 93.38 -45.84
CA GLU A 113 46.06 93.77 -46.93
C GLU A 113 45.75 95.15 -47.57
N ARG A 114 44.61 95.77 -47.24
CA ARG A 114 44.22 97.09 -47.79
C ARG A 114 44.66 98.28 -46.93
N GLU A 115 44.96 98.08 -45.64
CA GLU A 115 45.37 99.17 -44.74
C GLU A 115 46.89 99.45 -44.79
N THR A 116 47.72 98.47 -45.16
CA THR A 116 49.18 98.64 -45.29
C THR A 116 49.59 99.34 -46.60
N LYS A 117 48.78 99.26 -47.66
CA LYS A 117 49.03 99.93 -48.95
C LYS A 117 48.52 101.39 -49.00
N ALA A 118 47.68 101.82 -48.06
CA ALA A 118 47.16 103.19 -47.98
C ALA A 118 48.11 104.16 -47.24
N LEU A 119 48.88 103.67 -46.26
CA LEU A 119 49.82 104.47 -45.46
C LEU A 119 51.14 104.79 -46.17
N GLN A 120 51.52 104.05 -47.23
CA GLN A 120 52.70 104.34 -48.05
C GLN A 120 52.43 105.35 -49.18
N LYS A 121 51.17 105.54 -49.61
CA LYS A 121 50.80 106.47 -50.70
C LYS A 121 50.59 107.93 -50.24
N GLN A 122 50.42 108.18 -48.94
CA GLN A 122 50.27 109.54 -48.37
C GLN A 122 51.58 110.24 -47.98
N LYS A 123 52.73 109.53 -47.97
CA LYS A 123 54.05 110.13 -47.65
C LYS A 123 54.82 110.67 -48.87
N GLN A 124 54.26 110.63 -50.08
CA GLN A 124 54.97 110.99 -51.32
C GLN A 124 54.31 112.12 -52.14
N VAL A 125 53.24 112.76 -51.68
CA VAL A 125 52.53 113.82 -52.45
C VAL A 125 52.27 115.08 -51.63
N ALA A 126 53.24 115.47 -50.81
CA ALA A 126 53.37 116.83 -50.32
C ALA A 126 54.84 117.26 -50.51
N SER A 127 55.20 118.22 -51.35
CA SER A 127 54.59 118.90 -52.49
C SER A 127 55.72 119.80 -52.97
N ILE A 128 56.00 119.77 -54.27
CA ILE A 128 57.08 120.51 -54.94
C ILE A 128 57.05 122.02 -54.61
N TYR A 129 55.89 122.57 -54.20
CA TYR A 129 55.72 123.96 -53.75
C TYR A 129 56.45 124.34 -52.45
N ALA A 130 56.69 123.41 -51.52
CA ALA A 130 57.41 123.72 -50.29
C ALA A 130 58.92 123.95 -50.54
N ARG A 131 59.46 123.39 -51.62
CA ARG A 131 60.88 123.52 -51.99
C ARG A 131 61.16 124.81 -52.76
N GLU A 132 60.23 125.24 -53.61
CA GLU A 132 60.35 126.49 -54.39
C GLU A 132 60.19 127.76 -53.54
N ASN A 133 59.31 127.76 -52.52
CA ASN A 133 59.12 128.91 -51.63
C ASN A 133 60.31 129.18 -50.70
N MET A 134 61.08 128.14 -50.34
CA MET A 134 62.35 128.31 -49.60
C MET A 134 63.46 128.92 -50.49
N ARG A 135 63.43 128.67 -51.80
CA ARG A 135 64.37 129.23 -52.78
C ARG A 135 64.14 130.73 -53.03
N LEU A 136 62.88 131.17 -53.10
CA LEU A 136 62.52 132.59 -53.29
C LEU A 136 62.82 133.45 -52.05
N ALA A 137 62.67 132.89 -50.84
CA ALA A 137 63.01 133.59 -49.60
C ALA A 137 64.52 133.82 -49.40
N ALA A 138 65.38 133.02 -50.06
CA ALA A 138 66.82 133.16 -50.02
C ALA A 138 67.38 134.20 -51.02
N LEU A 139 66.67 134.52 -52.10
CA LEU A 139 67.11 135.43 -53.16
C LEU A 139 66.84 136.93 -52.87
N MET A 140 65.97 137.25 -51.90
CA MET A 140 65.54 138.63 -51.61
C MET A 140 66.27 139.28 -50.42
N ARG A 141 67.34 138.65 -49.92
CA ARG A 141 68.22 139.21 -48.88
C ARG A 141 69.64 139.29 -49.41
N ASP A 142 69.96 140.35 -50.15
CA ASP A 142 71.25 141.05 -50.05
C ASP A 142 71.36 142.16 -51.10
N LYS A 143 71.61 143.40 -50.63
CA LYS A 143 72.50 144.40 -51.25
C LYS A 143 72.56 145.68 -50.39
N THR A 144 73.68 145.81 -49.69
CA THR A 144 74.28 147.06 -49.19
C THR A 144 74.92 147.85 -50.34
N LEU A 145 74.98 149.19 -50.29
CA LEU A 145 76.06 150.04 -50.86
C LEU A 145 76.00 151.49 -50.29
N PRO A 146 77.13 152.24 -50.20
CA PRO A 146 77.35 153.37 -49.26
C PRO A 146 77.36 154.80 -49.85
N GLU A 147 77.46 155.78 -48.93
CA GLU A 147 77.52 157.26 -49.06
C GLU A 147 78.56 157.85 -50.02
N ARG A 148 78.33 159.10 -50.48
CA ARG A 148 79.42 160.06 -50.78
C ARG A 148 79.03 161.55 -50.70
N VAL A 149 79.96 162.31 -50.11
CA VAL A 149 79.99 163.73 -49.72
C VAL A 149 80.28 164.69 -50.90
N LYS A 150 79.78 165.94 -50.86
CA LYS A 150 80.36 167.09 -51.62
C LYS A 150 80.43 168.40 -50.80
N LYS A 151 81.43 169.22 -51.14
CA LYS A 151 82.11 170.30 -50.37
C LYS A 151 81.52 171.72 -50.54
N LYS A 152 81.93 172.60 -49.61
CA LYS A 152 81.59 174.03 -49.36
C LYS A 152 82.12 175.04 -50.41
N LYS A 153 81.49 176.23 -50.51
CA LYS A 153 82.12 177.52 -50.91
C LYS A 153 81.63 178.68 -50.01
N ARG A 154 82.56 179.60 -49.70
CA ARG A 154 82.49 180.71 -48.70
C ARG A 154 81.71 181.95 -49.20
N ARG A 155 81.06 182.66 -48.28
CA ARG A 155 80.56 184.07 -48.37
C ARG A 155 80.68 184.76 -46.99
N PRO A 156 80.63 186.11 -46.90
CA PRO A 156 81.26 186.90 -45.83
C PRO A 156 80.48 187.04 -44.50
N ARG A 157 81.19 187.53 -43.47
CA ARG A 157 81.22 187.08 -42.05
C ARG A 157 80.45 187.97 -41.05
N ILE A 158 79.35 188.61 -41.42
CA ILE A 158 78.58 189.47 -40.48
C ILE A 158 77.12 189.00 -40.31
N VAL A 159 76.56 188.27 -41.28
CA VAL A 159 75.19 187.72 -41.21
C VAL A 159 75.13 186.36 -40.47
N ASP A 160 76.28 185.71 -40.30
CA ASP A 160 76.37 184.35 -39.72
C ASP A 160 76.14 184.30 -38.19
N ASP A 161 76.41 185.38 -37.45
CA ASP A 161 76.24 185.38 -35.99
C ASP A 161 74.75 185.49 -35.59
N LEU A 162 73.91 186.11 -36.41
CA LEU A 162 72.45 186.14 -36.19
C LEU A 162 71.79 184.79 -36.52
N LEU A 163 72.20 184.18 -37.63
CA LEU A 163 71.66 182.89 -38.09
C LEU A 163 72.15 181.70 -37.26
N THR A 164 73.29 181.81 -36.56
CA THR A 164 73.77 180.74 -35.67
C THR A 164 73.01 180.68 -34.35
N LEU A 165 72.52 181.82 -33.85
CA LEU A 165 71.68 181.89 -32.66
C LEU A 165 70.31 181.22 -32.90
N GLU A 166 69.68 181.52 -34.04
CA GLU A 166 68.41 180.92 -34.44
C GLU A 166 68.52 179.40 -34.65
N LYS A 167 69.63 178.94 -35.24
CA LYS A 167 69.92 177.51 -35.38
C LYS A 167 70.10 176.79 -34.04
N ARG A 168 70.66 177.42 -33.01
CA ARG A 168 70.80 176.78 -31.68
C ARG A 168 69.45 176.59 -30.99
N TYR A 169 68.53 177.55 -31.11
CA TYR A 169 67.17 177.39 -30.61
C TYR A 169 66.41 176.27 -31.36
N ALA A 170 66.53 176.23 -32.69
CA ALA A 170 65.91 175.17 -33.50
C ALA A 170 66.47 173.77 -33.17
N VAL A 171 67.78 173.63 -32.97
CA VAL A 171 68.42 172.35 -32.60
C VAL A 171 68.01 171.90 -31.19
N SER A 172 67.86 172.82 -30.24
CA SER A 172 67.41 172.52 -28.88
C SER A 172 65.97 172.00 -28.87
N ALA A 173 65.08 172.65 -29.64
CA ALA A 173 63.71 172.19 -29.83
C ALA A 173 63.63 170.82 -30.50
N LEU A 174 64.46 170.56 -31.52
CA LEU A 174 64.53 169.25 -32.18
C LEU A 174 64.98 168.13 -31.23
N ARG A 175 65.96 168.39 -30.36
CA ARG A 175 66.40 167.41 -29.35
C ARG A 175 65.29 167.10 -28.35
N LEU A 176 64.57 168.12 -27.88
CA LEU A 176 63.42 167.93 -26.98
C LEU A 176 62.31 167.12 -27.66
N GLN A 177 61.99 167.43 -28.91
CA GLN A 177 61.01 166.69 -29.70
C GLN A 177 61.45 165.24 -29.98
N GLN A 178 62.74 165.00 -30.26
CA GLN A 178 63.28 163.65 -30.43
C GLN A 178 63.21 162.84 -29.12
N TRP A 179 63.57 163.46 -27.99
CA TRP A 179 63.53 162.81 -26.69
C TRP A 179 62.10 162.45 -26.31
N TRP A 180 61.15 163.38 -26.49
CA TRP A 180 59.73 163.14 -26.24
C TRP A 180 59.14 162.03 -27.13
N ARG A 181 59.44 162.03 -28.44
CA ARG A 181 59.03 160.95 -29.36
C ARG A 181 59.67 159.60 -29.01
N SER A 182 60.87 159.60 -28.45
CA SER A 182 61.54 158.39 -27.97
C SER A 182 60.89 157.86 -26.69
N HIS A 183 60.56 158.76 -25.76
CA HIS A 183 59.84 158.44 -24.53
C HIS A 183 58.46 157.82 -24.83
N LEU A 184 57.64 158.45 -25.68
CA LEU A 184 56.33 157.94 -26.10
C LEU A 184 56.42 156.57 -26.79
N ARG A 185 57.43 156.34 -27.63
CA ARG A 185 57.64 155.02 -28.24
C ARG A 185 57.99 153.97 -27.18
N ARG A 186 58.88 154.28 -26.23
CA ARG A 186 59.28 153.34 -25.18
C ARG A 186 58.12 153.00 -24.25
N THR A 187 57.31 153.97 -23.86
CA THR A 187 56.13 153.73 -23.00
C THR A 187 55.08 152.89 -23.72
N PHE A 188 54.77 153.20 -24.99
CA PHE A 188 53.85 152.41 -25.80
C PHE A 188 54.31 150.95 -25.97
N TRP A 189 55.58 150.73 -26.33
CA TRP A 189 56.08 149.36 -26.51
C TRP A 189 56.12 148.58 -25.19
N LYS A 190 56.47 149.22 -24.08
CA LYS A 190 56.49 148.56 -22.76
C LYS A 190 55.08 148.10 -22.35
N THR A 191 54.05 148.93 -22.53
CA THR A 191 52.67 148.55 -22.22
C THR A 191 52.15 147.48 -23.18
N TYR A 192 52.41 147.63 -24.48
CA TYR A 192 51.99 146.65 -25.50
C TYR A 192 52.58 145.26 -25.26
N PHE A 193 53.90 145.15 -25.00
CA PHE A 193 54.53 143.84 -24.76
C PHE A 193 54.02 143.16 -23.48
N VAL A 194 53.74 143.92 -22.42
CA VAL A 194 53.17 143.36 -21.18
C VAL A 194 51.78 142.78 -21.45
N GLN A 195 50.93 143.51 -22.18
CA GLN A 195 49.59 143.03 -22.56
C GLN A 195 49.64 141.79 -23.46
N VAL A 196 50.49 141.80 -24.49
CA VAL A 196 50.66 140.65 -25.40
C VAL A 196 51.19 139.42 -24.67
N LYS A 197 52.19 139.58 -23.79
CA LYS A 197 52.74 138.47 -23.00
C LYS A 197 51.69 137.86 -22.08
N ALA A 198 50.89 138.69 -21.39
CA ALA A 198 49.78 138.22 -20.56
C ALA A 198 48.74 137.46 -21.39
N CYS A 199 48.35 137.98 -22.56
CA CYS A 199 47.40 137.33 -23.47
C CYS A 199 47.91 135.95 -23.94
N ILE A 200 49.17 135.85 -24.36
CA ILE A 200 49.79 134.59 -24.77
C ILE A 200 49.82 133.59 -23.62
N GLN A 201 50.10 134.05 -22.39
CA GLN A 201 50.15 133.18 -21.22
C GLN A 201 48.77 132.62 -20.86
N ILE A 202 47.73 133.46 -20.90
CA ILE A 202 46.33 133.02 -20.73
C ILE A 202 45.95 132.00 -21.83
N GLN A 203 46.25 132.29 -23.09
CA GLN A 203 45.97 131.38 -24.21
C GLN A 203 46.69 130.03 -24.06
N ARG A 204 47.94 130.03 -23.57
CA ARG A 204 48.72 128.81 -23.34
C ARG A 204 48.10 127.95 -22.24
N VAL A 205 47.70 128.57 -21.13
CA VAL A 205 47.04 127.87 -20.02
C VAL A 205 45.69 127.31 -20.48
N ALA A 206 44.86 128.11 -21.16
CA ALA A 206 43.55 127.67 -21.66
C ALA A 206 43.64 126.51 -22.65
N ARG A 207 44.59 126.54 -23.60
CA ARG A 207 44.82 125.41 -24.52
C ARG A 207 45.28 124.16 -23.77
N GLY A 208 46.14 124.33 -22.76
CA GLY A 208 46.61 123.23 -21.92
C GLY A 208 45.51 122.58 -21.08
N THR A 209 44.64 123.39 -20.44
CA THR A 209 43.53 122.88 -19.62
C THR A 209 42.48 122.17 -20.46
N LEU A 210 42.08 122.75 -21.60
CA LEU A 210 41.13 122.13 -22.52
C LEU A 210 41.62 120.78 -23.05
N CYS A 211 42.90 120.69 -23.44
CA CYS A 211 43.48 119.43 -23.92
C CYS A 211 43.49 118.35 -22.82
N ARG A 212 43.84 118.70 -21.58
CA ARG A 212 43.83 117.77 -20.44
C ARG A 212 42.43 117.31 -20.07
N GLU A 213 41.45 118.20 -20.05
CA GLU A 213 40.04 117.84 -19.80
C GLU A 213 39.49 116.93 -20.90
N TRP A 214 39.81 117.22 -22.16
CA TRP A 214 39.40 116.37 -23.27
C TRP A 214 40.03 114.98 -23.20
N LEU A 215 41.32 114.89 -22.86
CA LEU A 215 42.03 113.61 -22.69
C LEU A 215 41.44 112.78 -21.54
N LYS A 216 41.10 113.41 -20.40
CA LYS A 216 40.42 112.73 -19.28
C LYS A 216 39.08 112.17 -19.72
N ARG A 217 38.23 112.98 -20.37
CA ARG A 217 36.92 112.53 -20.88
C ARG A 217 37.08 111.39 -21.89
N TRP A 218 38.08 111.47 -22.77
CA TRP A 218 38.37 110.42 -23.73
C TRP A 218 38.80 109.12 -23.04
N HIS A 219 39.68 109.18 -22.04
CA HIS A 219 40.11 108.01 -21.27
C HIS A 219 38.96 107.35 -20.51
N ILE A 220 38.13 108.14 -19.81
CA ILE A 220 36.94 107.64 -19.10
C ILE A 220 35.97 106.97 -20.07
N ASN A 221 35.71 107.59 -21.22
CA ASN A 221 34.83 107.01 -22.24
C ASN A 221 35.41 105.72 -22.84
N ARG A 222 36.73 105.65 -23.05
CA ARG A 222 37.41 104.45 -23.53
C ARG A 222 37.29 103.31 -22.50
N THR A 223 37.58 103.56 -21.23
CA THR A 223 37.50 102.52 -20.19
C THR A 223 36.07 102.06 -19.98
N TYR A 224 35.09 102.96 -19.92
CA TYR A 224 33.67 102.62 -19.82
C TYR A 224 33.18 101.75 -20.99
N ARG A 225 33.58 102.07 -22.22
CA ARG A 225 33.23 101.26 -23.40
C ARG A 225 33.89 99.89 -23.35
N VAL A 226 35.17 99.81 -22.97
CA VAL A 226 35.89 98.53 -22.84
C VAL A 226 35.25 97.66 -21.76
N THR A 227 34.93 98.21 -20.58
CA THR A 227 34.30 97.45 -19.50
C THR A 227 32.90 96.98 -19.88
N ARG A 228 32.10 97.80 -20.57
CA ARG A 228 30.78 97.37 -21.09
C ARG A 228 30.90 96.25 -22.11
N ILE A 229 31.85 96.33 -23.04
CA ILE A 229 32.08 95.28 -24.03
C ILE A 229 32.55 93.99 -23.34
N GLN A 230 33.48 94.08 -22.37
CA GLN A 230 33.95 92.93 -21.61
C GLN A 230 32.84 92.29 -20.77
N ALA A 231 31.99 93.09 -20.11
CA ALA A 231 30.84 92.60 -19.36
C ALA A 231 29.81 91.93 -20.28
N ALA A 232 29.50 92.53 -21.44
CA ALA A 232 28.62 91.94 -22.44
C ALA A 232 29.18 90.61 -22.99
N PHE A 233 30.49 90.55 -23.25
CA PHE A 233 31.16 89.34 -23.72
C PHE A 233 31.16 88.24 -22.66
N ARG A 234 31.52 88.55 -21.40
CA ARG A 234 31.45 87.59 -20.28
C ARG A 234 30.02 87.08 -20.09
N GLY A 235 29.02 87.96 -20.16
CA GLY A 235 27.61 87.57 -20.11
C GLY A 235 27.18 86.69 -21.28
N HIS A 236 27.60 87.01 -22.51
CA HIS A 236 27.33 86.18 -23.69
C HIS A 236 27.99 84.80 -23.59
N TYR A 237 29.27 84.77 -23.21
CA TYR A 237 30.04 83.54 -23.04
C TYR A 237 29.41 82.64 -21.97
N MET A 238 29.09 83.18 -20.79
CA MET A 238 28.42 82.42 -19.73
C MET A 238 27.05 81.90 -20.16
N ARG A 239 26.25 82.69 -20.90
CA ARG A 239 24.97 82.20 -21.45
C ARG A 239 25.15 81.04 -22.44
N LYS A 240 26.16 81.10 -23.32
CA LYS A 240 26.51 80.01 -24.23
C LYS A 240 26.98 78.74 -23.49
N VAL A 241 27.80 78.90 -22.44
CA VAL A 241 28.26 77.77 -21.61
C VAL A 241 27.08 77.15 -20.87
N ILE A 242 26.20 77.96 -20.27
CA ILE A 242 24.99 77.47 -19.58
C ILE A 242 24.04 76.77 -20.57
N GLU A 243 23.84 77.30 -21.78
CA GLU A 243 23.02 76.64 -22.80
C GLU A 243 23.62 75.27 -23.19
N SER A 244 24.95 75.19 -23.30
CA SER A 244 25.65 73.94 -23.56
C SER A 244 25.49 72.96 -22.40
N TRP A 245 25.62 73.42 -21.15
CA TRP A 245 25.39 72.60 -19.95
C TRP A 245 23.96 72.07 -19.89
N LYS A 246 22.95 72.91 -20.15
CA LYS A 246 21.54 72.48 -20.21
C LYS A 246 21.32 71.43 -21.29
N LYS A 247 21.93 71.58 -22.47
CA LYS A 247 21.87 70.55 -23.53
C LYS A 247 22.48 69.23 -23.06
N TRP A 248 23.64 69.26 -22.40
CA TRP A 248 24.26 68.08 -21.82
C TRP A 248 23.42 67.44 -20.72
N GLU A 249 22.81 68.25 -19.85
CA GLU A 249 21.90 67.81 -18.80
C GLU A 249 20.67 67.12 -19.39
N HIS A 250 20.03 67.70 -20.41
CA HIS A 250 18.93 67.05 -21.12
C HIS A 250 19.33 65.72 -21.77
N VAL A 251 20.50 65.64 -22.41
CA VAL A 251 21.02 64.39 -22.98
C VAL A 251 21.26 63.34 -21.89
N ASN A 252 21.82 63.75 -20.75
CA ASN A 252 22.07 62.84 -19.63
C ASN A 252 20.77 62.37 -18.97
N ILE A 253 19.80 63.27 -18.76
CA ILE A 253 18.46 62.92 -18.27
C ILE A 253 17.79 61.94 -19.23
N ALA A 254 17.83 62.20 -20.54
CA ALA A 254 17.25 61.29 -21.54
C ALA A 254 17.92 59.91 -21.51
N LYS A 255 19.24 59.84 -21.36
CA LYS A 255 19.99 58.58 -21.20
C LYS A 255 19.59 57.85 -19.92
N ILE A 256 19.53 58.54 -18.78
CA ILE A 256 19.12 57.95 -17.49
C ILE A 256 17.69 57.43 -17.59
N GLN A 257 16.76 58.23 -18.12
CA GLN A 257 15.37 57.83 -18.33
C GLN A 257 15.24 56.63 -19.27
N ALA A 258 16.04 56.57 -20.35
CA ALA A 258 16.07 55.43 -21.25
C ALA A 258 16.56 54.14 -20.56
N ILE A 259 17.62 54.24 -19.73
CA ILE A 259 18.12 53.11 -18.93
C ILE A 259 17.06 52.63 -17.94
N ILE A 260 16.40 53.55 -17.22
CA ILE A 260 15.36 53.24 -16.25
C ILE A 260 14.15 52.58 -16.92
N ARG A 261 13.64 53.16 -18.01
CA ARG A 261 12.53 52.57 -18.80
C ARG A 261 12.93 51.18 -19.33
N GLY A 262 14.16 51.02 -19.81
CA GLY A 262 14.71 49.74 -20.23
C GLY A 262 14.80 48.72 -19.09
N HIS A 263 15.20 49.14 -17.89
CA HIS A 263 15.21 48.30 -16.69
C HIS A 263 13.80 47.82 -16.32
N PHE A 264 12.82 48.73 -16.27
CA PHE A 264 11.43 48.36 -15.98
C PHE A 264 10.84 47.44 -17.05
N GLY A 265 11.11 47.69 -18.34
CA GLY A 265 10.71 46.81 -19.43
C GLY A 265 11.28 45.40 -19.29
N ARG A 266 12.59 45.27 -19.00
CA ARG A 266 13.24 43.97 -18.75
C ARG A 266 12.68 43.27 -17.52
N ARG A 267 12.42 44.00 -16.42
CA ARG A 267 11.85 43.45 -15.19
C ARG A 267 10.41 42.94 -15.42
N TYR A 268 9.61 43.71 -16.15
CA TYR A 268 8.25 43.30 -16.55
C TYR A 268 8.29 42.03 -17.40
N PHE A 269 9.14 41.98 -18.43
CA PHE A 269 9.29 40.81 -19.28
C PHE A 269 9.76 39.58 -18.49
N LYS A 270 10.74 39.74 -17.59
CA LYS A 270 11.20 38.65 -16.70
C LYS A 270 10.05 38.11 -15.85
N ARG A 271 9.22 38.99 -15.27
CA ARG A 271 8.04 38.59 -14.48
C ARG A 271 7.02 37.85 -15.34
N LYS A 272 6.73 38.33 -16.55
CA LYS A 272 5.85 37.62 -17.50
C LYS A 272 6.40 36.24 -17.87
N LYS A 273 7.70 36.12 -18.15
CA LYS A 273 8.37 34.83 -18.42
C LYS A 273 8.26 33.88 -17.23
N GLN A 274 8.41 34.37 -16.00
CA GLN A 274 8.21 33.58 -14.78
C GLN A 274 6.76 33.12 -14.62
N CYS A 275 5.78 33.99 -14.87
CA CYS A 275 4.36 33.60 -14.85
C CYS A 275 4.04 32.53 -15.89
N VAL A 276 4.53 32.67 -17.12
CA VAL A 276 4.34 31.66 -18.19
C VAL A 276 5.02 30.34 -17.82
N ALA A 277 6.25 30.38 -17.29
CA ALA A 277 6.94 29.19 -16.83
C ALA A 277 6.18 28.49 -15.70
N ALA A 278 5.68 29.24 -14.71
CA ALA A 278 4.86 28.70 -13.63
C ALA A 278 3.56 28.07 -14.18
N LEU A 279 2.91 28.71 -15.14
CA LEU A 279 1.71 28.18 -15.80
C LEU A 279 2.02 26.87 -16.53
N HIS A 280 3.13 26.79 -17.27
CA HIS A 280 3.55 25.55 -17.94
C HIS A 280 3.83 24.42 -16.94
N ILE A 281 4.52 24.71 -15.83
CA ILE A 281 4.76 23.72 -14.76
C ILE A 281 3.43 23.26 -14.18
N GLN A 282 2.49 24.18 -13.90
CA GLN A 282 1.16 23.85 -13.40
C GLN A 282 0.36 23.00 -14.39
N MET A 283 0.42 23.31 -15.69
CA MET A 283 -0.23 22.51 -16.74
C MET A 283 0.34 21.10 -16.81
N LEU A 284 1.67 20.97 -16.82
CA LEU A 284 2.35 19.67 -16.83
C LEU A 284 2.00 18.86 -15.59
N TRP A 285 2.00 19.47 -14.41
CA TRP A 285 1.62 18.83 -13.16
C TRP A 285 0.16 18.35 -13.18
N ARG A 286 -0.78 19.20 -13.60
CA ARG A 286 -2.20 18.82 -13.73
C ARG A 286 -2.38 17.65 -14.70
N GLY A 287 -1.67 17.67 -15.84
CA GLY A 287 -1.68 16.56 -16.79
C GLY A 287 -1.08 15.26 -16.22
N TYR A 288 0.03 15.36 -15.50
CA TYR A 288 0.64 14.21 -14.81
C TYR A 288 -0.28 13.64 -13.72
N ALA A 289 -0.85 14.49 -12.87
CA ALA A 289 -1.77 14.09 -11.81
C ALA A 289 -3.02 13.37 -12.37
N SER A 290 -3.58 13.91 -13.46
CA SER A 290 -4.71 13.28 -14.16
C SER A 290 -4.34 11.91 -14.72
N ARG A 291 -3.20 11.78 -15.43
CA ARG A 291 -2.72 10.48 -15.94
C ARG A 291 -2.49 9.48 -14.82
N LYS A 292 -1.82 9.88 -13.73
CA LYS A 292 -1.61 9.03 -12.55
C LYS A 292 -2.93 8.53 -11.98
N GLN A 293 -3.94 9.39 -11.88
CA GLN A 293 -5.27 8.99 -11.40
C GLN A 293 -5.95 8.01 -12.37
N SER A 294 -5.88 8.26 -13.68
CA SER A 294 -6.39 7.35 -14.70
C SER A 294 -5.68 5.98 -14.66
N ASP A 295 -4.36 5.95 -14.49
CA ASP A 295 -3.58 4.72 -14.37
C ASP A 295 -3.96 3.93 -13.11
N LEU A 296 -4.15 4.63 -11.98
CA LEU A 296 -4.62 4.01 -10.74
C LEU A 296 -6.03 3.40 -10.91
N LEU A 297 -6.95 4.11 -11.57
CA LEU A 297 -8.30 3.59 -11.86
C LEU A 297 -8.25 2.41 -12.84
N TRP A 298 -7.39 2.48 -13.85
CA TRP A 298 -7.18 1.39 -14.80
C TRP A 298 -6.62 0.14 -14.11
N LEU A 299 -5.59 0.30 -13.27
CA LEU A 299 -5.02 -0.78 -12.45
C LEU A 299 -6.07 -1.36 -11.49
N ALA A 300 -6.85 -0.50 -10.82
CA ALA A 300 -7.93 -0.95 -9.95
C ALA A 300 -8.97 -1.78 -10.72
N HIS A 301 -9.38 -1.34 -11.91
CA HIS A 301 -10.29 -2.10 -12.76
C HIS A 301 -9.69 -3.44 -13.22
N LYS A 302 -8.40 -3.49 -13.55
CA LYS A 302 -7.70 -4.75 -13.87
C LYS A 302 -7.63 -5.67 -12.66
N ALA A 303 -7.32 -5.15 -11.48
CA ALA A 303 -7.29 -5.89 -10.23
C ALA A 303 -8.67 -6.48 -9.88
N VAL A 304 -9.75 -5.71 -10.02
CA VAL A 304 -11.13 -6.19 -9.82
C VAL A 304 -11.46 -7.32 -10.80
N ASN A 305 -11.08 -7.19 -12.07
CA ASN A 305 -11.30 -8.24 -13.06
C ASN A 305 -10.52 -9.53 -12.73
N LEU A 306 -9.27 -9.41 -12.30
CA LEU A 306 -8.45 -10.54 -11.87
C LEU A 306 -9.05 -11.21 -10.62
N GLN A 307 -9.44 -10.42 -9.62
CA GLN A 307 -10.11 -10.92 -8.41
C GLN A 307 -11.41 -11.64 -8.74
N ARG A 308 -12.22 -11.09 -9.67
CA ARG A 308 -13.46 -11.74 -10.15
C ARG A 308 -13.16 -13.09 -10.80
N LEU A 309 -12.15 -13.17 -11.66
CA LEU A 309 -11.73 -14.42 -12.30
C LEU A 309 -11.25 -15.45 -11.28
N ILE A 310 -10.37 -15.04 -10.35
CA ILE A 310 -9.84 -15.92 -9.30
C ILE A 310 -10.97 -16.43 -8.39
N ARG A 311 -11.86 -15.55 -7.91
CA ARG A 311 -13.03 -15.96 -7.12
C ARG A 311 -13.91 -16.95 -7.88
N GLY A 312 -14.13 -16.73 -9.18
CA GLY A 312 -14.86 -17.65 -10.04
C GLY A 312 -14.19 -19.02 -10.18
N VAL A 313 -12.88 -19.06 -10.40
CA VAL A 313 -12.09 -20.30 -10.49
C VAL A 313 -12.10 -21.07 -9.16
N LEU A 314 -11.88 -20.38 -8.04
CA LEU A 314 -11.92 -20.99 -6.71
C LEU A 314 -13.29 -21.57 -6.38
N SER A 315 -14.37 -20.83 -6.70
CA SER A 315 -15.74 -21.30 -6.51
C SER A 315 -16.02 -22.56 -7.34
N ARG A 316 -15.67 -22.57 -8.64
CA ARG A 316 -15.82 -23.76 -9.50
C ARG A 316 -15.01 -24.94 -8.99
N LYS A 317 -13.75 -24.74 -8.59
CA LYS A 317 -12.89 -25.79 -8.04
C LYS A 317 -13.46 -26.37 -6.74
N SER A 318 -14.00 -25.52 -5.86
CA SER A 318 -14.68 -25.93 -4.62
C SER A 318 -15.94 -26.76 -4.93
N THR A 319 -16.79 -26.28 -5.83
CA THR A 319 -18.00 -27.00 -6.27
C THR A 319 -17.67 -28.34 -6.91
N GLN A 320 -16.63 -28.40 -7.76
CA GLN A 320 -16.19 -29.64 -8.38
C GLN A 320 -15.66 -30.63 -7.35
N ARG A 321 -14.86 -30.18 -6.36
CA ARG A 321 -14.43 -31.04 -5.24
C ARG A 321 -15.62 -31.58 -4.45
N ARG A 322 -16.63 -30.74 -4.16
CA ARG A 322 -17.86 -31.18 -3.48
C ARG A 322 -18.64 -32.18 -4.32
N LEU A 323 -18.80 -31.93 -5.63
CA LEU A 323 -19.48 -32.83 -6.55
C LEU A 323 -18.80 -34.20 -6.61
N VAL A 324 -17.46 -34.24 -6.68
CA VAL A 324 -16.69 -35.49 -6.65
C VAL A 324 -16.92 -36.24 -5.34
N ARG A 325 -16.89 -35.55 -4.19
CA ARG A 325 -17.19 -36.16 -2.87
C ARG A 325 -18.62 -36.71 -2.80
N TYR A 326 -19.60 -35.96 -3.28
CA TYR A 326 -21.00 -36.40 -3.30
C TYR A 326 -21.22 -37.58 -4.25
N LYS A 327 -20.57 -37.60 -5.41
CA LYS A 327 -20.60 -38.74 -6.33
C LYS A 327 -19.96 -39.97 -5.67
N ALA A 328 -18.80 -39.83 -5.03
CA ALA A 328 -18.15 -40.93 -4.31
C ALA A 328 -19.03 -41.48 -3.18
N ALA A 329 -19.62 -40.60 -2.35
CA ALA A 329 -20.55 -40.99 -1.29
C ALA A 329 -21.80 -41.67 -1.85
N ALA A 330 -22.38 -41.16 -2.94
CA ALA A 330 -23.54 -41.77 -3.59
C ALA A 330 -23.21 -43.18 -4.11
N VAL A 331 -22.04 -43.36 -4.74
CA VAL A 331 -21.55 -44.68 -5.20
C VAL A 331 -21.36 -45.63 -4.02
N GLN A 332 -20.82 -45.16 -2.90
CA GLN A 332 -20.64 -45.97 -1.69
C GLN A 332 -21.98 -46.40 -1.08
N ILE A 333 -22.95 -45.48 -0.97
CA ILE A 333 -24.31 -45.79 -0.50
C ILE A 333 -24.96 -46.82 -1.44
N GLN A 334 -24.87 -46.62 -2.76
CA GLN A 334 -25.40 -47.55 -3.74
C GLN A 334 -24.75 -48.94 -3.64
N ARG A 335 -23.43 -49.00 -3.47
CA ARG A 335 -22.69 -50.27 -3.26
C ARG A 335 -23.18 -51.00 -2.02
N ILE A 336 -23.32 -50.29 -0.89
CA ILE A 336 -23.79 -50.87 0.38
C ILE A 336 -25.24 -51.36 0.22
N PHE A 337 -26.11 -50.56 -0.40
CA PHE A 337 -27.51 -50.90 -0.63
C PHE A 337 -27.66 -52.14 -1.53
N ARG A 338 -26.93 -52.21 -2.65
CA ARG A 338 -26.91 -53.39 -3.52
C ARG A 338 -26.41 -54.63 -2.78
N GLY A 339 -25.36 -54.49 -1.97
CA GLY A 339 -24.87 -55.57 -1.12
C GLY A 339 -25.88 -56.01 -0.06
N MET A 340 -26.60 -55.08 0.55
CA MET A 340 -27.69 -55.37 1.49
C MET A 340 -28.84 -56.11 0.79
N GLN A 341 -29.26 -55.68 -0.39
CA GLN A 341 -30.29 -56.37 -1.16
C GLN A 341 -29.87 -57.79 -1.54
N ALA A 342 -28.64 -57.99 -2.02
CA ALA A 342 -28.11 -59.32 -2.31
C ALA A 342 -28.14 -60.21 -1.06
N ARG A 343 -27.69 -59.69 0.10
CA ARG A 343 -27.78 -60.43 1.37
C ARG A 343 -29.21 -60.76 1.77
N MET A 344 -30.16 -59.84 1.61
CA MET A 344 -31.57 -60.13 1.88
C MET A 344 -32.12 -61.24 1.01
N VAL A 345 -31.79 -61.24 -0.30
CA VAL A 345 -32.19 -62.30 -1.22
C VAL A 345 -31.56 -63.63 -0.83
N ILE A 346 -30.26 -63.66 -0.53
CA ILE A 346 -29.56 -64.87 -0.07
C ILE A 346 -30.15 -65.38 1.24
N SER A 347 -30.35 -64.51 2.24
CA SER A 347 -30.97 -64.89 3.52
C SER A 347 -32.36 -65.47 3.31
N LYS A 348 -33.16 -64.92 2.39
CA LYS A 348 -34.46 -65.49 2.04
C LYS A 348 -34.34 -66.89 1.45
N ILE A 349 -33.43 -67.09 0.48
CA ILE A 349 -33.20 -68.40 -0.14
C ILE A 349 -32.67 -69.43 0.88
N LEU A 350 -31.72 -69.03 1.73
CA LEU A 350 -31.19 -69.89 2.79
C LEU A 350 -32.27 -70.27 3.78
N TRP A 351 -33.13 -69.32 4.15
CA TRP A 351 -34.27 -69.56 5.03
C TRP A 351 -35.29 -70.50 4.39
N ASP A 352 -35.66 -70.28 3.11
CA ASP A 352 -36.56 -71.17 2.38
C ASP A 352 -36.00 -72.60 2.31
N ARG A 353 -34.67 -72.73 2.10
CA ARG A 353 -33.98 -74.02 2.10
C ARG A 353 -33.98 -74.67 3.48
N GLU A 354 -33.65 -73.92 4.53
CA GLU A 354 -33.64 -74.41 5.91
C GLU A 354 -35.04 -74.86 6.33
N THR A 355 -36.07 -74.07 6.00
CA THR A 355 -37.48 -74.39 6.26
C THR A 355 -37.88 -75.70 5.57
N LYS A 356 -37.52 -75.87 4.29
CA LYS A 356 -37.78 -77.12 3.56
C LYS A 356 -37.05 -78.31 4.17
N ASN A 357 -35.77 -78.15 4.51
CA ASN A 357 -35.00 -79.20 5.17
C ASN A 357 -35.61 -79.61 6.52
N ARG A 358 -36.06 -78.65 7.33
CA ARG A 358 -36.73 -78.94 8.61
C ARG A 358 -38.09 -79.63 8.41
N GLN A 359 -38.86 -79.22 7.41
CA GLN A 359 -40.10 -79.92 7.04
C GLN A 359 -39.85 -81.37 6.59
N GLU A 360 -38.78 -81.61 5.83
CA GLU A 360 -38.37 -82.95 5.44
C GLU A 360 -37.96 -83.78 6.66
N TRP A 361 -37.21 -83.20 7.60
CA TRP A 361 -36.86 -83.86 8.87
C TRP A 361 -38.08 -84.21 9.71
N MET A 362 -39.02 -83.29 9.89
CA MET A 362 -40.27 -83.58 10.60
C MET A 362 -41.03 -84.74 9.95
N ARG A 363 -41.12 -84.79 8.61
CA ARG A 363 -41.74 -85.93 7.91
C ARG A 363 -40.99 -87.24 8.13
N VAL A 364 -39.66 -87.22 8.15
CA VAL A 364 -38.86 -88.42 8.45
C VAL A 364 -39.15 -88.90 9.87
N LEU A 365 -39.17 -87.99 10.85
CA LEU A 365 -39.50 -88.31 12.25
C LEU A 365 -40.92 -88.86 12.39
N GLU A 366 -41.90 -88.29 11.69
CA GLU A 366 -43.28 -88.82 11.64
C GLU A 366 -43.33 -90.25 11.09
N VAL A 367 -42.66 -90.51 9.96
CA VAL A 367 -42.61 -91.84 9.34
C VAL A 367 -41.91 -92.86 10.24
N GLU A 368 -40.81 -92.47 10.91
CA GLU A 368 -40.11 -93.33 11.87
C GLU A 368 -41.00 -93.63 13.09
N GLU A 369 -41.65 -92.63 13.69
CA GLU A 369 -42.59 -92.85 14.80
C GLU A 369 -43.72 -93.80 14.40
N GLU A 370 -44.32 -93.60 13.22
CA GLU A 370 -45.35 -94.49 12.67
C GLU A 370 -44.83 -95.91 12.47
N TRP A 371 -43.59 -96.08 11.98
CA TRP A 371 -42.97 -97.38 11.83
C TRP A 371 -42.83 -98.09 13.18
N TYR A 372 -42.30 -97.40 14.20
CA TYR A 372 -42.18 -97.95 15.56
C TYR A 372 -43.55 -98.30 16.15
N ARG A 373 -44.58 -97.47 15.95
CA ARG A 373 -45.96 -97.77 16.36
C ARG A 373 -46.48 -99.05 15.71
N VAL A 374 -46.29 -99.20 14.40
CA VAL A 374 -46.70 -100.40 13.66
C VAL A 374 -45.92 -101.65 14.12
N GLN A 375 -44.64 -101.51 14.46
CA GLN A 375 -43.85 -102.64 15.00
C GLN A 375 -44.29 -103.02 16.41
N LEU A 376 -44.60 -102.04 17.26
CA LEU A 376 -45.18 -102.27 18.58
C LEU A 376 -46.49 -103.04 18.49
N ASP A 377 -47.42 -102.57 17.67
CA ASP A 377 -48.69 -103.26 17.43
C ASP A 377 -48.47 -104.70 16.93
N LYS A 378 -47.51 -104.93 16.04
CA LYS A 378 -47.18 -106.27 15.54
C LYS A 378 -46.63 -107.17 16.64
N LEU A 379 -45.75 -106.67 17.52
CA LEU A 379 -45.20 -107.44 18.62
C LEU A 379 -46.23 -107.69 19.72
N GLN A 380 -47.07 -106.70 20.06
CA GLN A 380 -48.17 -106.85 21.01
C GLN A 380 -49.16 -107.90 20.50
N ARG A 381 -49.59 -107.84 19.23
CA ARG A 381 -50.44 -108.88 18.62
C ARG A 381 -49.78 -110.26 18.62
N ARG A 382 -48.46 -110.35 18.47
CA ARG A 382 -47.72 -111.63 18.55
C ARG A 382 -47.70 -112.16 19.99
N LEU A 383 -47.47 -111.30 20.98
CA LEU A 383 -47.50 -111.65 22.40
C LEU A 383 -48.89 -112.14 22.81
N GLU A 384 -49.95 -111.45 22.39
CA GLU A 384 -51.35 -111.83 22.62
C GLU A 384 -51.69 -113.18 21.98
N ARG A 385 -51.27 -113.42 20.72
CA ARG A 385 -51.50 -114.70 20.02
C ARG A 385 -50.79 -115.88 20.66
N LEU A 386 -49.59 -115.67 21.19
CA LEU A 386 -48.84 -116.72 21.85
C LEU A 386 -49.38 -117.03 23.26
N GLN A 387 -50.29 -116.20 23.79
CA GLN A 387 -50.90 -116.37 25.11
C GLN A 387 -49.88 -116.62 26.24
N LEU A 388 -48.63 -116.16 26.06
CA LEU A 388 -47.52 -116.49 26.96
C LEU A 388 -47.80 -116.10 28.41
N TYR A 389 -48.55 -115.02 28.63
CA TYR A 389 -48.93 -114.61 29.97
C TYR A 389 -49.86 -115.64 30.64
N GLN A 390 -50.85 -116.15 29.90
CA GLN A 390 -51.75 -117.19 30.40
C GLN A 390 -50.99 -118.50 30.62
N GLU A 391 -50.14 -118.89 29.68
CA GLU A 391 -49.30 -120.10 29.81
C GLU A 391 -48.33 -120.02 31.00
N VAL A 392 -47.69 -118.86 31.23
CA VAL A 392 -46.80 -118.65 32.37
C VAL A 392 -47.57 -118.72 33.69
N CYS A 393 -48.74 -118.08 33.79
CA CYS A 393 -49.58 -118.15 34.99
C CYS A 393 -50.07 -119.59 35.26
N GLU A 394 -50.49 -120.32 34.22
CA GLU A 394 -50.92 -121.72 34.37
C GLU A 394 -49.77 -122.64 34.81
N LEU A 395 -48.57 -122.47 34.24
CA LEU A 395 -47.38 -123.22 34.63
C LEU A 395 -46.89 -122.83 36.02
N GLU A 396 -47.01 -121.56 36.40
CA GLU A 396 -46.72 -121.05 37.75
C GLU A 396 -47.64 -121.74 38.77
N GLU A 397 -48.95 -121.73 38.54
CA GLU A 397 -49.91 -122.43 39.39
C GLU A 397 -49.64 -123.94 39.47
N GLN A 398 -49.35 -124.58 38.34
CA GLN A 398 -49.02 -126.01 38.31
C GLN A 398 -47.74 -126.30 39.10
N TYR A 399 -46.72 -125.46 38.95
CA TYR A 399 -45.46 -125.55 39.69
C TYR A 399 -45.69 -125.39 41.20
N PHE A 400 -46.49 -124.41 41.62
CA PHE A 400 -46.87 -124.21 43.02
C PHE A 400 -47.65 -125.40 43.59
N ARG A 401 -48.68 -125.89 42.90
CA ARG A 401 -49.46 -127.07 43.34
C ARG A 401 -48.59 -128.32 43.46
N GLN A 402 -47.61 -128.50 42.57
CA GLN A 402 -46.71 -129.64 42.68
C GLN A 402 -45.71 -129.49 43.83
N HIS A 403 -45.26 -128.28 44.15
CA HIS A 403 -44.48 -128.00 45.36
C HIS A 403 -45.26 -128.28 46.64
N GLU A 404 -46.53 -127.88 46.70
CA GLU A 404 -47.42 -128.23 47.82
C GLU A 404 -47.55 -129.74 48.00
N ARG A 405 -47.78 -130.49 46.91
CA ARG A 405 -47.82 -131.96 46.95
C ARG A 405 -46.50 -132.59 47.42
N ILE A 406 -45.36 -132.03 47.02
CA ILE A 406 -44.05 -132.47 47.53
C ILE A 406 -43.98 -132.21 49.03
N SER A 407 -44.37 -131.01 49.48
CA SER A 407 -44.39 -130.63 50.90
C SER A 407 -45.28 -131.57 51.73
N ASP A 408 -46.45 -131.94 51.23
CA ASP A 408 -47.34 -132.91 51.88
C ASP A 408 -46.67 -134.29 52.00
N MET A 409 -46.04 -134.76 50.92
CA MET A 409 -45.33 -136.05 50.90
C MET A 409 -44.11 -136.05 51.81
N GLU A 410 -43.40 -134.92 51.92
CA GLU A 410 -42.30 -134.70 52.86
C GLU A 410 -42.80 -134.68 54.30
N SER A 411 -43.95 -134.08 54.57
CA SER A 411 -44.58 -134.09 55.89
C SER A 411 -44.94 -135.52 56.32
N ILE A 412 -45.51 -136.33 55.41
CA ILE A 412 -45.76 -137.76 55.65
C ILE A 412 -44.46 -138.53 55.91
N TYR A 413 -43.38 -138.22 55.19
CA TYR A 413 -42.07 -138.82 55.43
C TYR A 413 -41.48 -138.45 56.80
N LEU A 414 -41.59 -137.18 57.21
CA LEU A 414 -41.18 -136.71 58.53
C LEU A 414 -42.01 -137.36 59.65
N ASP A 415 -43.31 -137.57 59.43
CA ASP A 415 -44.18 -138.30 60.34
C ASP A 415 -43.74 -139.77 60.47
N MET A 416 -43.44 -140.45 59.35
CA MET A 416 -42.89 -141.82 59.37
C MET A 416 -41.55 -141.88 60.10
N GLN A 417 -40.67 -140.90 59.91
CA GLN A 417 -39.40 -140.79 60.64
C GLN A 417 -39.64 -140.59 62.15
N THR A 418 -40.63 -139.78 62.52
CA THR A 418 -41.01 -139.56 63.91
C THR A 418 -41.62 -140.81 64.54
N GLN A 419 -42.43 -141.56 63.79
CA GLN A 419 -42.99 -142.85 64.20
C GLN A 419 -41.89 -143.88 64.41
N ARG A 420 -40.91 -143.97 63.52
CA ARG A 420 -39.72 -144.83 63.66
C ARG A 420 -38.98 -144.58 64.98
N LEU A 421 -38.79 -143.31 65.36
CA LEU A 421 -38.13 -142.95 66.63
C LEU A 421 -38.94 -143.33 67.88
N ARG A 422 -40.24 -143.63 67.74
CA ARG A 422 -41.16 -143.98 68.83
C ARG A 422 -41.47 -145.49 68.91
N VAL A 423 -40.82 -146.33 68.10
CA VAL A 423 -41.06 -147.77 68.07
C VAL A 423 -40.52 -148.44 69.35
N SER A 424 -41.36 -149.27 69.98
CA SER A 424 -41.03 -150.03 71.19
C SER A 424 -40.03 -151.17 70.91
N PRO A 425 -39.10 -151.52 71.83
CA PRO A 425 -38.07 -152.54 71.61
C PRO A 425 -38.57 -153.89 71.07
N ARG A 426 -39.79 -154.31 71.43
CA ARG A 426 -40.39 -155.58 70.97
C ARG A 426 -40.79 -155.57 69.49
N ALA A 427 -41.11 -154.41 68.94
CA ALA A 427 -41.40 -154.26 67.51
C ALA A 427 -40.11 -154.23 66.67
N ILE A 428 -38.98 -153.83 67.27
CA ILE A 428 -37.66 -153.91 66.64
C ILE A 428 -37.29 -155.38 66.37
N GLU A 429 -37.54 -156.29 67.31
CA GLU A 429 -37.31 -157.74 67.15
C GLU A 429 -38.20 -158.40 66.07
N GLN A 430 -39.33 -157.78 65.71
CA GLN A 430 -40.27 -158.29 64.69
C GLN A 430 -40.00 -157.72 63.29
N GLY A 431 -38.89 -157.01 63.08
CA GLY A 431 -38.53 -156.45 61.77
C GLY A 431 -39.32 -155.22 61.35
N TRP A 432 -40.15 -154.63 62.23
CA TRP A 432 -40.94 -153.43 61.89
C TRP A 432 -40.08 -152.22 61.53
N VAL A 433 -38.88 -152.12 62.11
CA VAL A 433 -37.93 -151.05 61.79
C VAL A 433 -37.43 -151.20 60.36
N GLU A 434 -37.13 -152.43 59.92
CA GLU A 434 -36.67 -152.72 58.57
C GLU A 434 -37.77 -152.44 57.54
N GLU A 435 -39.02 -152.85 57.82
CA GLU A 435 -40.16 -152.56 56.96
C GLU A 435 -40.47 -151.05 56.88
N MET A 436 -40.33 -150.31 58.00
CA MET A 436 -40.46 -148.85 58.01
C MET A 436 -39.31 -148.17 57.26
N GLU A 437 -38.08 -148.67 57.37
CA GLU A 437 -36.95 -148.16 56.62
C GLU A 437 -37.11 -148.39 55.11
N GLU A 438 -37.62 -149.55 54.69
CA GLU A 438 -37.96 -149.81 53.30
C GLU A 438 -39.07 -148.88 52.79
N LYS A 439 -40.16 -148.70 53.57
CA LYS A 439 -41.23 -147.75 53.22
C LYS A 439 -40.74 -146.30 53.17
N MET A 440 -39.87 -145.89 54.10
CA MET A 440 -39.21 -144.58 54.08
C MET A 440 -38.30 -144.43 52.86
N LYS A 441 -37.56 -145.47 52.47
CA LYS A 441 -36.68 -145.46 51.29
C LYS A 441 -37.50 -145.33 50.00
N ILE A 442 -38.60 -146.07 49.88
CA ILE A 442 -39.55 -145.98 48.76
C ILE A 442 -40.19 -144.59 48.72
N GLN A 443 -40.66 -144.08 49.86
CA GLN A 443 -41.24 -142.74 49.95
C GLN A 443 -40.22 -141.66 49.58
N ARG A 444 -38.97 -141.77 50.06
CA ARG A 444 -37.90 -140.82 49.73
C ARG A 444 -37.54 -140.87 48.25
N ALA A 445 -37.50 -142.05 47.65
CA ALA A 445 -37.31 -142.20 46.20
C ALA A 445 -38.45 -141.51 45.43
N LYS A 446 -39.70 -141.71 45.85
CA LYS A 446 -40.89 -141.08 45.27
C LYS A 446 -40.90 -139.55 45.43
N ILE A 447 -40.50 -139.03 46.59
CA ILE A 447 -40.32 -137.57 46.81
C ILE A 447 -39.23 -137.03 45.90
N THR A 448 -38.10 -137.73 45.78
CA THR A 448 -36.97 -137.32 44.94
C THR A 448 -37.36 -137.31 43.47
N GLU A 449 -38.05 -138.35 43.00
CA GLU A 449 -38.60 -138.44 41.65
C GLU A 449 -39.58 -137.29 41.39
N MET A 450 -40.53 -137.03 42.30
CA MET A 450 -41.43 -135.88 42.16
C MET A 450 -40.66 -134.56 42.14
N LYS A 451 -39.69 -134.33 43.04
CA LYS A 451 -38.86 -133.11 43.03
C LYS A 451 -38.10 -132.92 41.71
N LEU A 452 -37.53 -134.00 41.17
CA LEU A 452 -36.83 -133.94 39.88
C LEU A 452 -37.82 -133.63 38.75
N ASP A 453 -39.00 -134.27 38.75
CA ASP A 453 -40.04 -134.01 37.77
C ASP A 453 -40.59 -132.59 37.86
N THR A 454 -40.82 -132.06 39.06
CA THR A 454 -41.30 -130.68 39.24
C THR A 454 -40.27 -129.66 38.81
N ILE A 455 -38.99 -129.86 39.14
CA ILE A 455 -37.92 -128.93 38.77
C ILE A 455 -37.63 -129.00 37.26
N PHE A 456 -37.44 -130.20 36.71
CA PHE A 456 -36.94 -130.35 35.33
C PHE A 456 -38.02 -130.40 34.26
N LYS A 457 -39.26 -130.79 34.58
CA LYS A 457 -40.37 -130.75 33.61
C LYS A 457 -41.13 -129.43 33.74
N VAL A 458 -41.81 -129.23 34.86
CA VAL A 458 -42.71 -128.06 35.03
C VAL A 458 -41.93 -126.78 35.29
N GLY A 459 -40.93 -126.81 36.17
CA GLY A 459 -40.09 -125.67 36.52
C GLY A 459 -39.24 -125.17 35.36
N LEU A 460 -38.64 -126.08 34.60
CA LEU A 460 -37.89 -125.73 33.38
C LEU A 460 -38.81 -125.11 32.32
N ALA A 461 -39.97 -125.72 32.06
CA ALA A 461 -40.94 -125.18 31.10
C ALA A 461 -41.46 -123.80 31.53
N PHE A 462 -41.78 -123.63 32.82
CA PHE A 462 -42.13 -122.35 33.41
C PHE A 462 -41.04 -121.30 33.20
N LYS A 463 -39.78 -121.60 33.57
CA LYS A 463 -38.66 -120.65 33.40
C LYS A 463 -38.37 -120.31 31.95
N GLN A 464 -38.45 -121.28 31.03
CA GLN A 464 -38.29 -121.00 29.61
C GLN A 464 -39.37 -120.05 29.08
N LYS A 465 -40.63 -120.26 29.47
CA LYS A 465 -41.75 -119.41 29.06
C LYS A 465 -41.71 -118.04 29.73
N GLU A 466 -41.30 -117.96 30.99
CA GLU A 466 -41.06 -116.71 31.72
C GLU A 466 -39.97 -115.87 31.05
N ILE A 467 -38.83 -116.48 30.70
CA ILE A 467 -37.74 -115.80 29.98
C ILE A 467 -38.25 -115.30 28.62
N GLN A 468 -38.98 -116.13 27.86
CA GLN A 468 -39.56 -115.70 26.58
C GLN A 468 -40.51 -114.51 26.76
N LEU A 469 -41.35 -114.53 27.79
CA LEU A 469 -42.27 -113.43 28.09
C LEU A 469 -41.52 -112.16 28.48
N LEU A 470 -40.47 -112.26 29.30
CA LEU A 470 -39.61 -111.12 29.67
C LEU A 470 -38.88 -110.56 28.45
N ASP A 471 -38.37 -111.40 27.56
CA ASP A 471 -37.74 -110.98 26.31
C ASP A 471 -38.71 -110.19 25.42
N TYR A 472 -39.96 -110.66 25.27
CA TYR A 472 -40.99 -109.92 24.53
C TYR A 472 -41.35 -108.60 25.20
N ARG A 473 -41.49 -108.57 26.54
CA ARG A 473 -41.76 -107.32 27.29
C ARG A 473 -40.61 -106.31 27.13
N SER A 474 -39.36 -106.76 27.24
CA SER A 474 -38.19 -105.91 27.04
C SER A 474 -38.12 -105.37 25.62
N ARG A 475 -38.41 -106.19 24.60
CA ARG A 475 -38.47 -105.72 23.20
C ARG A 475 -39.57 -104.69 22.98
N ILE A 476 -40.74 -104.87 23.59
CA ILE A 476 -41.84 -103.89 23.52
C ILE A 476 -41.42 -102.58 24.20
N GLN A 477 -40.89 -102.63 25.42
CA GLN A 477 -40.41 -101.44 26.13
C GLN A 477 -39.32 -100.70 25.34
N ASN A 478 -38.33 -101.41 24.80
CA ASN A 478 -37.28 -100.80 23.98
C ASN A 478 -37.84 -100.08 22.73
N LEU A 479 -38.87 -100.63 22.09
CA LEU A 479 -39.53 -99.98 20.95
C LEU A 479 -40.41 -98.80 21.38
N GLU A 480 -41.06 -98.87 22.55
CA GLU A 480 -41.82 -97.76 23.14
C GLU A 480 -40.91 -96.60 23.53
N GLU A 481 -39.78 -96.87 24.17
CA GLU A 481 -38.78 -95.85 24.48
C GLU A 481 -38.24 -95.18 23.21
N LYS A 482 -37.97 -95.97 22.16
CA LYS A 482 -37.54 -95.43 20.87
C LYS A 482 -38.62 -94.55 20.25
N ARG A 483 -39.89 -95.00 20.28
CA ARG A 483 -41.02 -94.19 19.81
C ARG A 483 -41.10 -92.86 20.57
N GLN A 484 -41.05 -92.90 21.90
CA GLN A 484 -41.10 -91.70 22.74
C GLN A 484 -39.93 -90.75 22.46
N GLN A 485 -38.73 -91.27 22.21
CA GLN A 485 -37.58 -90.45 21.79
C GLN A 485 -37.87 -89.71 20.47
N PHE A 486 -38.43 -90.38 19.48
CA PHE A 486 -38.80 -89.74 18.21
C PHE A 486 -39.96 -88.76 18.37
N GLU A 487 -40.92 -89.03 19.25
CA GLU A 487 -42.02 -88.12 19.59
C GLU A 487 -41.48 -86.82 20.24
N ILE A 488 -40.59 -86.94 21.22
CA ILE A 488 -39.92 -85.80 21.87
C ILE A 488 -39.11 -85.02 20.84
N TRP A 489 -38.28 -85.67 20.02
CA TRP A 489 -37.49 -84.99 19.00
C TRP A 489 -38.36 -84.28 17.96
N ARG A 490 -39.50 -84.88 17.58
CA ARG A 490 -40.46 -84.23 16.70
C ARG A 490 -41.07 -83.01 17.35
N GLU A 491 -41.46 -83.09 18.63
CA GLU A 491 -42.01 -81.95 19.37
C GLU A 491 -40.98 -80.84 19.56
N GLU A 492 -39.73 -81.17 19.84
CA GLU A 492 -38.61 -80.22 19.90
C GLU A 492 -38.36 -79.55 18.56
N GLU A 493 -38.27 -80.31 17.45
CA GLU A 493 -38.15 -79.75 16.10
C GLU A 493 -39.39 -78.94 15.70
N PHE A 494 -40.58 -79.37 16.14
CA PHE A 494 -41.80 -78.62 15.93
C PHE A 494 -41.75 -77.30 16.68
N LEU A 495 -41.36 -77.27 17.96
CA LEU A 495 -41.18 -76.05 18.74
C LEU A 495 -40.07 -75.17 18.14
N ASP A 496 -38.94 -75.72 17.72
CA ASP A 496 -37.86 -75.00 17.06
C ASP A 496 -38.21 -74.51 15.66
N TYR A 497 -39.22 -75.10 15.01
CA TYR A 497 -39.80 -74.59 13.78
C TYR A 497 -40.86 -73.51 14.08
N TRP A 498 -41.71 -73.76 15.07
CA TRP A 498 -42.87 -72.94 15.41
C TRP A 498 -42.51 -71.70 16.21
N GLU A 499 -41.51 -71.72 17.08
CA GLU A 499 -41.06 -70.54 17.84
C GLU A 499 -40.41 -69.51 16.93
N PRO A 500 -39.51 -69.87 15.99
CA PRO A 500 -39.09 -68.96 14.94
C PRO A 500 -40.25 -68.60 14.02
N ALA A 501 -41.15 -69.51 13.62
CA ALA A 501 -42.28 -69.17 12.74
C ALA A 501 -43.32 -68.23 13.41
N ALA A 502 -43.55 -68.35 14.71
CA ALA A 502 -44.40 -67.49 15.52
C ALA A 502 -43.69 -66.17 15.84
N SER A 503 -42.38 -66.20 16.11
CA SER A 503 -41.52 -65.01 16.16
C SER A 503 -41.44 -64.34 14.78
N ILE A 504 -41.57 -65.09 13.69
CA ILE A 504 -41.63 -64.60 12.31
C ILE A 504 -43.00 -64.00 12.04
N LEU A 505 -44.11 -64.62 12.44
CA LEU A 505 -45.44 -63.98 12.38
C LEU A 505 -45.47 -62.69 13.20
N GLN A 506 -44.81 -62.67 14.37
CA GLN A 506 -44.62 -61.47 15.16
C GLN A 506 -43.69 -60.47 14.47
N ARG A 507 -42.56 -60.89 13.88
CA ARG A 507 -41.60 -60.03 13.15
C ARG A 507 -42.17 -59.51 11.84
N GLU A 508 -42.98 -60.29 11.13
CA GLU A 508 -43.69 -59.95 9.90
C GLU A 508 -44.84 -59.01 10.24
N CYS A 509 -45.61 -59.26 11.32
CA CYS A 509 -46.54 -58.27 11.88
C CYS A 509 -45.81 -56.99 12.29
N HIS A 510 -44.64 -57.09 12.92
CA HIS A 510 -43.83 -55.94 13.32
C HIS A 510 -43.24 -55.23 12.10
N PHE A 511 -42.87 -55.96 11.06
CA PHE A 511 -42.33 -55.45 9.80
C PHE A 511 -43.44 -54.76 9.01
N GLN A 512 -44.61 -55.36 8.90
CA GLN A 512 -45.80 -54.74 8.31
C GLN A 512 -46.27 -53.54 9.12
N HIS A 513 -46.21 -53.58 10.45
CA HIS A 513 -46.52 -52.43 11.31
C HIS A 513 -45.49 -51.31 11.12
N LYS A 514 -44.19 -51.63 11.06
CA LYS A 514 -43.11 -50.68 10.74
C LYS A 514 -43.26 -50.14 9.31
N HIS A 515 -43.65 -50.97 8.35
CA HIS A 515 -43.87 -50.57 6.97
C HIS A 515 -45.05 -49.61 6.87
N LYS A 516 -46.18 -49.92 7.53
CA LYS A 516 -47.34 -49.01 7.68
C LYS A 516 -46.96 -47.71 8.39
N LEU A 517 -46.09 -47.75 9.39
CA LEU A 517 -45.56 -46.54 10.05
C LEU A 517 -44.68 -45.71 9.12
N ILE A 518 -43.81 -46.35 8.34
CA ILE A 518 -42.95 -45.69 7.35
C ILE A 518 -43.80 -45.10 6.22
N GLU A 519 -44.80 -45.81 5.73
CA GLU A 519 -45.75 -45.32 4.73
C GLU A 519 -46.61 -44.19 5.29
N LYS A 520 -47.12 -44.28 6.52
CA LYS A 520 -47.77 -43.15 7.20
C LYS A 520 -46.82 -41.95 7.29
N LYS A 521 -45.56 -42.15 7.67
CA LYS A 521 -44.55 -41.08 7.72
C LYS A 521 -44.26 -40.49 6.34
N LYS A 522 -44.20 -41.33 5.29
CA LYS A 522 -44.06 -40.88 3.89
C LYS A 522 -45.30 -40.11 3.43
N CYS A 523 -46.51 -40.62 3.66
CA CYS A 523 -47.76 -39.92 3.37
C CYS A 523 -47.88 -38.60 4.13
N ILE A 524 -47.47 -38.54 5.41
CA ILE A 524 -47.40 -37.29 6.18
C ILE A 524 -46.35 -36.35 5.59
N ALA A 525 -45.17 -36.86 5.19
CA ALA A 525 -44.12 -36.05 4.57
C ALA A 525 -44.54 -35.53 3.19
N ASP A 526 -45.20 -36.35 2.38
CA ASP A 526 -45.70 -36.00 1.05
C ASP A 526 -46.94 -35.12 1.13
N GLN A 527 -47.80 -35.29 2.15
CA GLN A 527 -48.82 -34.31 2.51
C GLN A 527 -48.17 -32.99 2.94
N ARG A 528 -47.15 -32.99 3.80
CA ARG A 528 -46.39 -31.78 4.17
C ARG A 528 -45.63 -31.15 2.99
N ARG A 529 -45.36 -31.88 1.91
CA ARG A 529 -44.79 -31.35 0.66
C ARG A 529 -45.88 -30.81 -0.29
N ARG A 530 -47.04 -31.47 -0.35
CA ARG A 530 -48.23 -31.03 -1.12
C ARG A 530 -48.84 -29.78 -0.52
N TRP A 531 -48.99 -29.77 0.79
CA TRP A 531 -49.28 -28.58 1.58
C TRP A 531 -47.97 -27.82 1.68
N ARG A 532 -47.62 -27.02 0.68
CA ARG A 532 -46.61 -25.97 0.87
C ARG A 532 -47.10 -25.17 2.08
N ILE A 533 -46.56 -25.43 3.27
CA ILE A 533 -47.00 -24.79 4.51
C ILE A 533 -46.65 -23.31 4.36
N GLN A 534 -47.58 -22.53 3.82
CA GLN A 534 -47.57 -21.09 3.93
C GLN A 534 -47.87 -20.82 5.39
N ARG A 535 -46.85 -20.45 6.16
CA ARG A 535 -47.06 -20.00 7.53
C ARG A 535 -47.82 -18.69 7.41
N TYR A 536 -49.01 -18.63 7.98
CA TYR A 536 -49.77 -17.39 8.11
C TYR A 536 -49.45 -16.80 9.49
N HIS A 537 -49.37 -15.47 9.59
CA HIS A 537 -49.31 -14.82 10.90
C HIS A 537 -50.62 -15.07 11.67
N THR A 538 -50.67 -14.80 12.98
CA THR A 538 -51.93 -14.72 13.75
C THR A 538 -52.96 -13.75 13.16
N SER A 539 -52.55 -12.89 12.21
CA SER A 539 -53.41 -11.98 11.45
C SER A 539 -53.93 -12.56 10.12
N GLY A 540 -53.67 -13.84 9.82
CA GLY A 540 -54.17 -14.53 8.62
C GLY A 540 -53.48 -14.17 7.30
N LYS A 541 -52.47 -13.29 7.30
CA LYS A 541 -51.70 -12.95 6.08
C LYS A 541 -50.53 -13.94 5.86
N PRO A 542 -50.27 -14.39 4.62
CA PRO A 542 -49.19 -15.32 4.30
C PRO A 542 -47.82 -14.68 4.57
N ASP A 543 -46.99 -15.35 5.37
CA ASP A 543 -45.69 -14.85 5.81
C ASP A 543 -44.66 -14.91 4.68
N THR A 544 -44.42 -13.77 4.03
CA THR A 544 -43.50 -13.63 2.89
C THR A 544 -42.01 -13.66 3.29
N ARG A 545 -41.70 -13.82 4.58
CA ARG A 545 -40.32 -13.84 5.10
C ARG A 545 -39.57 -15.14 4.77
N TRP A 546 -40.27 -16.20 4.39
CA TRP A 546 -39.68 -17.46 3.93
C TRP A 546 -39.70 -17.56 2.40
N ARG A 547 -38.55 -17.38 1.75
CA ARG A 547 -38.41 -17.53 0.28
C ARG A 547 -37.64 -18.79 -0.07
N PHE A 548 -38.37 -19.88 -0.34
CA PHE A 548 -37.96 -21.11 -1.06
C PHE A 548 -36.69 -21.87 -0.61
N SER A 549 -35.88 -21.37 0.32
CA SER A 549 -34.72 -22.05 0.91
C SER A 549 -34.03 -21.28 2.06
N ARG A 550 -34.34 -19.99 2.29
CA ARG A 550 -33.74 -19.20 3.38
C ARG A 550 -34.77 -18.35 4.11
N TRP A 551 -34.64 -18.31 5.42
CA TRP A 551 -35.29 -17.32 6.29
C TRP A 551 -34.68 -15.94 6.01
N SER A 552 -35.47 -14.88 6.04
CA SER A 552 -34.91 -13.52 6.05
C SER A 552 -34.03 -13.34 7.28
N ASN A 553 -32.94 -12.58 7.14
CA ASN A 553 -31.97 -12.37 8.24
C ASN A 553 -32.62 -11.82 9.51
N GLU A 554 -33.67 -11.03 9.38
CA GLU A 554 -34.44 -10.51 10.52
C GLU A 554 -35.04 -11.62 11.37
N VAL A 555 -35.58 -12.69 10.77
CA VAL A 555 -36.15 -13.83 11.51
C VAL A 555 -35.06 -14.68 12.16
N LEU A 556 -33.89 -14.79 11.53
CA LEU A 556 -32.73 -15.47 12.14
C LEU A 556 -32.19 -14.69 13.34
N GLU A 557 -32.17 -13.35 13.28
CA GLU A 557 -31.78 -12.49 14.40
C GLU A 557 -32.82 -12.49 15.53
N GLU A 558 -34.11 -12.54 15.21
CA GLU A 558 -35.19 -12.63 16.21
C GLU A 558 -35.24 -14.02 16.87
N ALA A 559 -34.91 -15.09 16.13
CA ALA A 559 -34.74 -16.45 16.64
C ALA A 559 -33.43 -16.67 17.42
N LYS A 560 -32.43 -15.79 17.28
CA LYS A 560 -31.28 -15.74 18.20
C LYS A 560 -31.63 -15.06 19.52
N LYS A 561 -32.57 -14.10 19.50
CA LYS A 561 -33.03 -13.35 20.69
C LYS A 561 -34.05 -14.12 21.52
N ARG A 562 -34.86 -14.96 20.89
CA ARG A 562 -35.72 -15.93 21.58
C ARG A 562 -34.92 -17.22 21.66
N GLU A 563 -34.55 -17.69 22.85
CA GLU A 563 -33.91 -18.99 23.09
C GLU A 563 -34.83 -20.16 22.67
N VAL A 564 -35.13 -20.27 21.39
CA VAL A 564 -35.92 -21.37 20.85
C VAL A 564 -34.94 -22.50 20.60
N PHE A 565 -34.96 -23.44 21.53
CA PHE A 565 -34.29 -24.73 21.53
C PHE A 565 -34.09 -25.28 20.09
N CYS A 566 -32.88 -25.12 19.57
CA CYS A 566 -32.49 -25.67 18.28
C CYS A 566 -31.61 -26.89 18.55
N VAL A 567 -31.95 -28.05 17.99
CA VAL A 567 -31.21 -29.32 18.20
C VAL A 567 -29.74 -29.22 17.76
N ALA A 568 -29.38 -28.23 16.94
CA ALA A 568 -27.99 -27.95 16.58
C ALA A 568 -27.19 -27.19 17.67
N ASN A 569 -27.86 -26.53 18.61
CA ASN A 569 -27.28 -25.88 19.79
C ASN A 569 -27.52 -26.70 21.07
N ALA A 570 -28.19 -27.86 20.98
CA ALA A 570 -28.19 -28.82 22.05
C ALA A 570 -26.77 -29.33 22.17
N ASP A 571 -26.08 -28.89 23.22
CA ASP A 571 -24.78 -29.42 23.59
C ASP A 571 -24.94 -30.93 23.77
N LEU A 572 -24.53 -31.69 22.75
CA LEU A 572 -24.61 -33.15 22.77
C LEU A 572 -23.82 -33.71 23.97
N LEU A 573 -22.85 -32.94 24.48
CA LEU A 573 -22.14 -33.25 25.71
C LEU A 573 -23.04 -33.12 26.95
N ALA A 574 -24.00 -32.19 27.01
CA ALA A 574 -24.97 -32.12 28.11
C ALA A 574 -25.89 -33.36 28.14
N ILE A 575 -26.22 -33.92 26.98
CA ILE A 575 -26.99 -35.18 26.89
C ILE A 575 -26.12 -36.38 27.31
N ILE A 576 -24.84 -36.40 26.94
CA ILE A 576 -23.89 -37.42 27.39
C ILE A 576 -23.64 -37.31 28.90
N GLN A 577 -23.47 -36.10 29.43
CA GLN A 577 -23.32 -35.80 30.86
C GLN A 577 -24.56 -36.18 31.66
N SER A 578 -25.77 -35.96 31.13
CA SER A 578 -27.01 -36.39 31.81
C SER A 578 -27.19 -37.91 31.78
N LYS A 579 -26.75 -38.60 30.72
CA LYS A 579 -26.71 -40.07 30.67
C LYS A 579 -25.66 -40.65 31.61
N TRP A 580 -24.49 -40.02 31.69
CA TRP A 580 -23.43 -40.36 32.65
C TRP A 580 -23.89 -40.16 34.09
N ARG A 581 -24.53 -39.03 34.41
CA ARG A 581 -25.14 -38.78 35.72
C ARG A 581 -26.17 -39.87 36.08
N LYS A 582 -27.05 -40.24 35.14
CA LYS A 582 -28.02 -41.32 35.37
C LYS A 582 -27.41 -42.71 35.49
N GLN A 583 -26.30 -43.00 34.80
CA GLN A 583 -25.57 -44.26 34.96
C GLN A 583 -24.82 -44.32 36.31
N LEU A 584 -24.30 -43.19 36.78
CA LEU A 584 -23.65 -43.06 38.10
C LEU A 584 -24.67 -43.08 39.25
N GLU A 585 -25.85 -42.49 39.08
CA GLU A 585 -26.94 -42.56 40.07
C GLU A 585 -27.58 -43.96 40.18
N GLY A 586 -27.51 -44.77 39.11
CA GLY A 586 -27.96 -46.16 39.11
C GLY A 586 -26.95 -47.17 39.67
N ALA A 587 -25.68 -46.79 39.79
CA ALA A 587 -24.61 -47.60 40.36
C ALA A 587 -24.26 -47.08 41.76
N GLY A 588 -24.94 -47.62 42.78
CA GLY A 588 -24.75 -47.39 44.23
C GLY A 588 -23.72 -46.36 44.69
N ARG A 589 -24.21 -45.29 45.34
CA ARG A 589 -23.46 -44.19 46.00
C ARG A 589 -22.02 -44.54 46.42
N PRO A 590 -21.01 -43.94 45.79
CA PRO A 590 -19.71 -43.68 46.42
C PRO A 590 -19.82 -42.44 47.32
N ARG A 591 -18.95 -42.37 48.34
CA ARG A 591 -18.88 -41.26 49.31
C ARG A 591 -18.73 -39.90 48.62
N SER A 592 -19.47 -38.93 49.16
CA SER A 592 -19.73 -37.56 48.73
C SER A 592 -18.52 -36.71 48.30
N ASP A 593 -17.31 -36.99 48.76
CA ASP A 593 -16.24 -35.98 48.73
C ASP A 593 -15.22 -36.16 47.58
N ASP A 594 -15.20 -37.31 46.89
CA ASP A 594 -14.28 -37.57 45.74
C ASP A 594 -14.89 -37.25 44.36
N MET A 595 -16.22 -37.05 44.31
CA MET A 595 -16.94 -36.77 43.05
C MET A 595 -16.79 -35.32 42.60
N ASP A 596 -16.68 -34.37 43.53
CA ASP A 596 -16.49 -32.95 43.20
C ASP A 596 -15.07 -32.65 42.70
N THR A 597 -14.07 -33.41 43.14
CA THR A 597 -12.68 -33.33 42.68
C THR A 597 -12.55 -33.83 41.25
N THR A 598 -13.10 -35.01 40.95
CA THR A 598 -13.07 -35.57 39.58
C THR A 598 -13.88 -34.73 38.59
N LEU A 599 -15.00 -34.12 39.00
CA LEU A 599 -15.77 -33.21 38.14
C LEU A 599 -15.03 -31.90 37.85
N ARG A 600 -14.26 -31.38 38.82
CA ARG A 600 -13.40 -30.20 38.63
C ARG A 600 -12.24 -30.52 37.70
N GLU A 601 -11.58 -31.64 37.89
CA GLU A 601 -10.47 -32.08 37.03
C GLU A 601 -10.90 -32.27 35.57
N VAL A 602 -12.08 -32.85 35.33
CA VAL A 602 -12.62 -33.02 33.97
C VAL A 602 -12.99 -31.68 33.34
N ASN A 603 -13.53 -30.73 34.12
CA ASN A 603 -13.81 -29.37 33.64
C ASN A 603 -12.52 -28.57 33.39
N ASP A 604 -11.50 -28.74 34.23
CA ASP A 604 -10.19 -28.11 34.07
C ASP A 604 -9.46 -28.66 32.83
N LEU A 605 -9.56 -29.96 32.57
CA LEU A 605 -9.04 -30.58 31.35
C LEU A 605 -9.77 -30.06 30.10
N ALA A 606 -11.10 -29.93 30.17
CA ALA A 606 -11.90 -29.37 29.07
C ALA A 606 -11.55 -27.90 28.79
N ASN A 607 -11.33 -27.11 29.85
CA ASN A 607 -10.88 -25.73 29.76
C ASN A 607 -9.47 -25.62 29.16
N GLN A 608 -8.54 -26.48 29.59
CA GLN A 608 -7.18 -26.56 29.02
C GLN A 608 -7.20 -26.93 27.53
N VAL A 609 -8.00 -27.93 27.13
CA VAL A 609 -8.12 -28.30 25.71
C VAL A 609 -8.73 -27.16 24.90
N SER A 610 -9.69 -26.42 25.46
CA SER A 610 -10.24 -25.24 24.80
C SER A 610 -9.19 -24.13 24.64
N LEU A 611 -8.37 -23.91 25.67
CA LEU A 611 -7.32 -22.89 25.67
C LEU A 611 -6.26 -23.21 24.60
N VAL A 612 -5.76 -24.45 24.59
CA VAL A 612 -4.78 -24.93 23.59
C VAL A 612 -5.35 -24.86 22.17
N ALA A 613 -6.62 -25.20 21.98
CA ALA A 613 -7.28 -25.07 20.67
C ALA A 613 -7.40 -23.60 20.23
N THR A 614 -7.69 -22.67 21.15
CA THR A 614 -7.74 -21.24 20.84
C THR A 614 -6.36 -20.65 20.58
N GLU A 615 -5.33 -21.05 21.33
CA GLU A 615 -3.94 -20.62 21.11
C GLU A 615 -3.42 -21.11 19.75
N ALA A 616 -3.68 -22.37 19.39
CA ALA A 616 -3.32 -22.91 18.09
C ALA A 616 -4.02 -22.18 16.93
N GLN A 617 -5.28 -21.77 17.11
CA GLN A 617 -5.99 -20.96 16.12
C GLN A 617 -5.43 -19.54 16.02
N ILE A 618 -5.02 -18.93 17.14
CA ILE A 618 -4.37 -17.61 17.18
C ILE A 618 -2.98 -17.67 16.52
N GLU A 619 -2.18 -18.68 16.78
CA GLU A 619 -0.88 -18.87 16.12
C GLU A 619 -1.03 -19.12 14.62
N GLN A 620 -2.00 -19.96 14.22
CA GLN A 620 -2.25 -20.22 12.81
C GLN A 620 -2.73 -18.95 12.08
N THR A 621 -3.54 -18.11 12.73
CA THR A 621 -3.93 -16.83 12.15
C THR A 621 -2.78 -15.83 12.11
N LYS A 622 -1.96 -15.72 13.16
CA LYS A 622 -0.73 -14.92 13.14
C LYS A 622 0.18 -15.34 11.99
N ALA A 623 0.49 -16.63 11.83
CA ALA A 623 1.32 -17.12 10.74
C ALA A 623 0.77 -16.82 9.33
N ILE A 624 -0.56 -16.77 9.17
CA ILE A 624 -1.21 -16.39 7.90
C ILE A 624 -1.09 -14.88 7.63
N PHE A 625 -1.08 -14.05 8.67
CA PHE A 625 -1.09 -12.58 8.55
C PHE A 625 0.27 -11.90 8.77
N ASP A 626 1.26 -12.59 9.33
CA ASP A 626 2.64 -12.10 9.50
C ASP A 626 3.28 -11.51 8.23
N PRO A 627 3.16 -12.13 7.03
CA PRO A 627 3.70 -11.51 5.82
C PRO A 627 2.99 -10.20 5.45
N VAL A 628 1.71 -10.05 5.81
CA VAL A 628 0.95 -8.80 5.58
C VAL A 628 1.40 -7.71 6.55
N PHE A 629 1.63 -8.05 7.83
CA PHE A 629 2.13 -7.11 8.82
C PHE A 629 3.57 -6.68 8.52
N ALA A 630 4.44 -7.60 8.09
CA ALA A 630 5.80 -7.29 7.67
C ALA A 630 5.84 -6.32 6.47
N ASP A 631 4.91 -6.46 5.51
CA ASP A 631 4.81 -5.53 4.38
C ASP A 631 4.26 -4.15 4.80
N ILE A 632 3.35 -4.10 5.77
CA ILE A 632 2.86 -2.85 6.35
C ILE A 632 4.00 -2.11 7.07
N GLU A 633 4.79 -2.80 7.89
CA GLU A 633 5.95 -2.23 8.59
C GLU A 633 7.03 -1.73 7.62
N ARG A 634 7.35 -2.51 6.58
CA ARG A 634 8.25 -2.05 5.51
C ARG A 634 7.72 -0.80 4.80
N SER A 635 6.40 -0.72 4.57
CA SER A 635 5.76 0.45 3.97
C SER A 635 5.73 1.68 4.89
N ALA A 636 5.77 1.47 6.21
CA ALA A 636 5.85 2.53 7.20
C ALA A 636 7.28 3.08 7.29
N ILE A 637 8.29 2.19 7.34
CA ILE A 637 9.71 2.56 7.37
C ILE A 637 10.13 3.31 6.08
N MET A 638 9.60 2.91 4.93
CA MET A 638 9.84 3.62 3.65
C MET A 638 9.17 5.01 3.60
N ARG A 639 8.10 5.22 4.38
CA ARG A 639 7.43 6.53 4.50
C ARG A 639 8.13 7.49 5.45
N GLU A 640 8.86 6.99 6.45
CA GLU A 640 9.68 7.85 7.34
C GLU A 640 11.03 8.24 6.72
N LYS A 641 11.48 7.53 5.67
CA LYS A 641 12.75 7.81 4.97
C LYS A 641 12.61 8.69 3.71
N CYS A 642 11.39 9.06 3.32
CA CYS A 642 11.10 10.01 2.23
C CYS A 642 10.59 11.33 2.83
#